data_AF-R7LHZ8-F1
#
_entry.id   AF-R7LHZ8-F1
#
_cell.length_a   1.000
_cell.length_b   1.000
_cell.length_c   1.000
_cell.angle_alpha   90.00
_cell.angle_beta   90.00
_cell.angle_gamma   90.00
#
_symmetry.space_group_name_H-M   'P 1'
#
loop_
_entity.id
_entity.type
_entity.pdbx_description
1 polymer ?
#
loop_
_entity_poly.entity_id
_entity_poly.type
_entity_poly.pdbx_seq_one_letter_code
_entity_poly.pdbx_strand_id
1 'polypeptide(L)'
;MKRFYKFLSLFLFALIGMTNASAQDYKAGKLLTTPEEVVGKDVVLNSPLVSSAFGSAGYMNGPGKVSQQVTESCIYNFEKVDGEAEGHPLYILKQKSTGLYLQDNGEDGEQDAVYTADKSKAFKMTLLNAEKMSDENADPKTRTSAFPGKHMDWNNAAFVLTRAEKWAEIQEGNEYCYLGYYGVCFYSPYVDTNVWEIYELVKVQGEELLSNYLQLYQVDATNFPNDKTIPGYFQKAAYDKALAAYNAANEASTKEVSNEEAERLCKELKAAYEELLAARIPLSEGYYYINMPKSDRTMTTNTKVTNGKSEDLLWMKTGFQMPNPIDATAAAYIWKVTPVGKDSFTVQNFYSNQYISNKRSTNYKVPGDDAVAFLVQNESAILGIANKSNNNKSAFIFYANTQAWNTQFHAKHDNHGVMSWNDVDNANNQFVFNPVPQADIDKIKAEVAQQKLNEDLNAVYSQALSVYWSGIKVTGAPADEVFTDNGGLAVQYFSESKDASEGTLEALGDGDFESYFHSNWHNGTFNPSLNKYHYVAVELSEALSKGLSVKMAKRMNMQEYPMQLAIFGANEMAETDADTKWELLGFSNVTWDITNPNVTNEAQAAKAIGTAGITFEGSYKYFKFAATKTEYRIDNKLTDRGYIALSELQVYPGTEDAENSTIKFVSAETRKNMETQLAGAKAELDAKKATQAQIDNLQAAYDKFVEELPVPSLLTDAIAAAKKAKNDAKNAGYIDEDGSKGVGYYSMDAVDAFDAAIEAAEAFDTNGKTAAEINAEVKKVKDATVAFQNGFTLPEVGKYYTLRGFSNKVNNYTSDESWQLTSYMAQVRSTGNSLEGGLMMTRPDGANTVESLKNDQNVVEINEELDAMLSDTIDATTHLSYLWYVEKAEAGKLTLRNVGTGMYLAPKAGAIGQSVEAAEISLSLVKPGGFALSLGKNENGAEQYLNALSNNGLTTWGDKGDANSHWFFKGLDADVATSSAYWPVAAEKYQILTLPFGVAAPSMGEEYGVAYKVVGVTEENKLVLAQYADENIEAGMPFIYKGGLATNLDASMFAEFEYADGEISAIDNVKFAFEAKEANGLVGQLCGSKKVGAGYAYLQNGNAVATSAEGTNIGANSGYIFVPDTADKVTEDAGTATIDLGKLVINSIEQNDVVVLPTTVNVYSLNGTLLRKNVKATNATQGLPAGIYVVGNQKVLVK
;
A
#
# COMPACT_ATOMS: atom_id res chain seq x y z
N MET A 1 10.31 26.79 -13.38
CA MET A 1 10.00 26.17 -14.69
C MET A 1 8.49 26.17 -14.97
N LYS A 2 7.90 27.32 -15.36
CA LYS A 2 6.42 27.46 -15.54
C LYS A 2 5.95 27.61 -17.00
N ARG A 3 6.84 27.43 -17.98
CA ARG A 3 6.51 27.60 -19.42
C ARG A 3 6.58 26.33 -20.27
N PHE A 4 7.04 25.20 -19.72
CA PHE A 4 7.14 23.93 -20.46
C PHE A 4 5.88 23.04 -20.38
N TYR A 5 4.99 23.29 -19.41
CA TYR A 5 3.78 22.46 -19.19
C TYR A 5 2.59 22.74 -20.12
N LYS A 6 2.68 23.73 -21.02
CA LYS A 6 1.59 24.03 -21.97
C LYS A 6 1.64 23.24 -23.28
N PHE A 7 2.73 22.52 -23.54
CA PHE A 7 2.88 21.72 -24.77
C PHE A 7 2.50 20.24 -24.59
N LEU A 8 2.49 19.71 -23.35
CA LEU A 8 2.13 18.30 -23.10
C LEU A 8 0.61 18.06 -23.01
N SER A 9 -0.19 19.09 -22.75
CA SER A 9 -1.65 18.97 -22.62
C SER A 9 -2.39 18.65 -23.92
N LEU A 10 -1.71 18.76 -25.07
CA LEU A 10 -2.27 18.36 -26.38
C LEU A 10 -2.01 16.87 -26.72
N PHE A 11 -1.04 16.21 -26.07
CA PHE A 11 -0.74 14.80 -26.32
C PHE A 11 -1.54 13.84 -25.43
N LEU A 12 -2.12 14.31 -24.32
CA LEU A 12 -2.84 13.46 -23.36
C LEU A 12 -4.25 13.02 -23.80
N PHE A 13 -4.77 13.51 -24.93
CA PHE A 13 -6.09 13.12 -25.45
C PHE A 13 -6.12 11.73 -26.11
N ALA A 14 -4.98 11.06 -26.29
CA ALA A 14 -4.90 9.77 -26.99
C ALA A 14 -5.08 8.51 -26.11
N LEU A 15 -5.34 8.64 -24.80
CA LEU A 15 -5.26 7.48 -23.86
C LEU A 15 -6.50 7.22 -22.99
N ILE A 16 -7.68 7.71 -23.39
CA ILE A 16 -8.95 7.19 -22.87
C ILE A 16 -9.54 6.34 -23.99
N GLY A 17 -9.86 5.07 -23.71
CA GLY A 17 -10.32 4.07 -24.68
C GLY A 17 -11.62 4.41 -25.41
N MET A 18 -11.57 5.43 -26.26
CA MET A 18 -12.50 5.70 -27.33
C MET A 18 -11.71 5.50 -28.61
N THR A 19 -12.25 4.69 -29.51
CA THR A 19 -11.82 4.61 -30.90
C THR A 19 -11.51 6.00 -31.45
N ASN A 20 -10.33 6.17 -32.04
CA ASN A 20 -9.95 7.36 -32.82
C ASN A 20 -10.92 7.56 -33.99
N ALA A 21 -12.11 8.07 -33.71
CA ALA A 21 -13.01 8.57 -34.70
C ALA A 21 -12.66 10.04 -34.86
N SER A 22 -11.71 10.34 -35.75
CA SER A 22 -11.59 11.69 -36.30
C SER A 22 -12.72 11.87 -37.31
N ALA A 23 -13.50 12.94 -37.20
CA ALA A 23 -14.44 13.29 -38.28
C ALA A 23 -13.69 13.40 -39.60
N GLN A 24 -14.30 12.93 -40.69
CA GLN A 24 -13.64 12.84 -41.99
C GLN A 24 -13.52 14.24 -42.64
N ASP A 25 -12.43 14.94 -42.32
CA ASP A 25 -12.09 16.27 -42.84
C ASP A 25 -11.56 16.23 -44.28
N TYR A 26 -11.13 15.05 -44.75
CA TYR A 26 -10.47 14.85 -46.03
C TYR A 26 -11.02 13.63 -46.77
N LYS A 27 -10.97 13.68 -48.11
CA LYS A 27 -11.27 12.57 -48.99
C LYS A 27 -10.32 12.54 -50.18
N ALA A 28 -10.22 11.38 -50.83
CA ALA A 28 -9.51 11.25 -52.08
C ALA A 28 -10.27 12.00 -53.18
N GLY A 29 -9.54 12.83 -53.92
CA GLY A 29 -10.04 13.61 -55.03
C GLY A 29 -9.79 12.94 -56.37
N LYS A 30 -9.33 13.72 -57.35
CA LYS A 30 -8.98 13.22 -58.67
C LYS A 30 -7.75 12.30 -58.57
N LEU A 31 -7.79 11.16 -59.27
CA LEU A 31 -6.61 10.32 -59.48
C LEU A 31 -5.58 11.08 -60.34
N LEU A 32 -4.32 11.08 -59.89
CA LEU A 32 -3.18 11.65 -60.59
C LEU A 32 -2.53 10.60 -61.51
N THR A 33 -2.06 11.04 -62.68
CA THR A 33 -1.71 10.13 -63.77
C THR A 33 -0.26 10.26 -64.27
N THR A 34 0.44 11.32 -63.86
CA THR A 34 1.88 11.48 -64.13
C THR A 34 2.63 11.98 -62.88
N PRO A 35 3.94 11.71 -62.76
CA PRO A 35 4.75 12.18 -61.63
C PRO A 35 4.72 13.70 -61.44
N GLU A 36 4.66 14.48 -62.52
CA GLU A 36 4.60 15.94 -62.47
C GLU A 36 3.30 16.46 -61.84
N GLU A 37 2.20 15.71 -61.95
CA GLU A 37 0.93 16.07 -61.29
C GLU A 37 0.97 15.84 -59.77
N VAL A 38 1.86 14.95 -59.29
CA VAL A 38 2.00 14.53 -57.88
C VAL A 38 2.96 15.43 -57.11
N VAL A 39 4.12 15.73 -57.71
CA VAL A 39 5.22 16.42 -57.03
C VAL A 39 4.81 17.81 -56.56
N GLY A 40 5.09 18.12 -55.30
CA GLY A 40 4.78 19.42 -54.69
C GLY A 40 3.32 19.61 -54.26
N LYS A 41 2.45 18.59 -54.40
CA LYS A 41 1.08 18.59 -53.85
C LYS A 41 0.97 17.72 -52.61
N ASP A 42 -0.03 18.02 -51.78
CA ASP A 42 -0.50 17.08 -50.78
C ASP A 42 -1.38 16.03 -51.46
N VAL A 43 -1.04 14.77 -51.26
CA VAL A 43 -1.66 13.62 -51.92
C VAL A 43 -1.95 12.51 -50.91
N VAL A 44 -2.76 11.55 -51.34
CA VAL A 44 -3.01 10.31 -50.60
C VAL A 44 -2.68 9.13 -51.50
N LEU A 45 -2.00 8.13 -50.94
CA LEU A 45 -1.54 6.94 -51.67
C LEU A 45 -2.46 5.78 -51.31
N ASN A 46 -3.19 5.23 -52.27
CA ASN A 46 -4.05 4.07 -52.09
C ASN A 46 -3.34 2.82 -52.61
N SER A 47 -3.31 1.76 -51.80
CA SER A 47 -2.84 0.45 -52.23
C SER A 47 -4.01 -0.32 -52.86
N PRO A 48 -3.96 -0.67 -54.16
CA PRO A 48 -5.01 -1.41 -54.87
C PRO A 48 -4.90 -2.92 -54.62
N LEU A 49 -4.85 -3.31 -53.34
CA LEU A 49 -4.67 -4.70 -52.91
C LEU A 49 -5.97 -5.49 -53.06
N VAL A 50 -5.91 -6.67 -53.69
CA VAL A 50 -7.07 -7.57 -53.86
C VAL A 50 -6.97 -8.86 -53.04
N SER A 51 -5.79 -9.16 -52.50
CA SER A 51 -5.56 -10.36 -51.69
C SER A 51 -5.84 -10.13 -50.20
N SER A 52 -6.86 -10.81 -49.66
CA SER A 52 -7.20 -10.76 -48.23
C SER A 52 -6.15 -11.38 -47.31
N ALA A 53 -5.26 -12.23 -47.84
CA ALA A 53 -4.14 -12.81 -47.09
C ALA A 53 -3.01 -11.81 -46.81
N PHE A 54 -3.00 -10.67 -47.52
CA PHE A 54 -1.94 -9.66 -47.49
C PHE A 54 -2.43 -8.33 -46.86
N GLY A 55 -3.62 -8.34 -46.25
CA GLY A 55 -4.28 -7.19 -45.66
C GLY A 55 -5.52 -6.74 -46.43
N SER A 56 -5.85 -5.46 -46.35
CA SER A 56 -6.95 -4.84 -47.08
C SER A 56 -6.43 -3.72 -47.99
N ALA A 57 -7.12 -3.42 -49.09
CA ALA A 57 -6.93 -2.18 -49.83
C ALA A 57 -7.16 -0.96 -48.92
N GLY A 58 -6.56 0.18 -49.24
CA GLY A 58 -6.77 1.43 -48.51
C GLY A 58 -5.62 2.40 -48.63
N TYR A 59 -5.77 3.55 -47.97
CA TYR A 59 -4.82 4.64 -48.00
C TYR A 59 -3.67 4.40 -47.02
N MET A 60 -2.43 4.61 -47.46
CA MET A 60 -1.21 4.55 -46.66
C MET A 60 -1.39 5.39 -45.39
N ASN A 61 -1.20 4.81 -44.20
CA ASN A 61 -1.53 5.46 -42.93
C ASN A 61 -0.40 5.24 -41.90
N GLY A 62 0.70 5.97 -42.08
CA GLY A 62 1.93 5.66 -41.38
C GLY A 62 2.59 4.37 -41.89
N PRO A 63 3.60 3.86 -41.16
CA PRO A 63 4.21 2.55 -41.45
C PRO A 63 3.28 1.36 -41.16
N GLY A 64 2.19 1.58 -40.41
CA GLY A 64 1.23 0.53 -40.03
C GLY A 64 0.24 0.15 -41.13
N LYS A 65 -0.89 -0.44 -40.72
CA LYS A 65 -1.99 -0.85 -41.61
C LYS A 65 -2.59 0.35 -42.34
N VAL A 66 -2.99 0.15 -43.60
CA VAL A 66 -3.75 1.16 -44.37
C VAL A 66 -5.08 1.52 -43.70
N SER A 67 -5.57 2.72 -43.99
CA SER A 67 -6.88 3.19 -43.57
C SER A 67 -7.90 3.11 -44.69
N GLN A 68 -9.12 2.68 -44.38
CA GLN A 68 -10.25 2.68 -45.32
C GLN A 68 -10.82 4.08 -45.58
N GLN A 69 -10.45 5.05 -44.75
CA GLN A 69 -10.85 6.45 -44.87
C GLN A 69 -9.60 7.34 -44.92
N VAL A 70 -9.72 8.51 -45.58
CA VAL A 70 -8.63 9.48 -45.60
C VAL A 70 -8.61 10.23 -44.27
N THR A 71 -7.53 10.06 -43.51
CA THR A 71 -7.26 10.79 -42.26
C THR A 71 -6.06 11.72 -42.44
N GLU A 72 -5.75 12.56 -41.45
CA GLU A 72 -4.56 13.43 -41.50
C GLU A 72 -3.25 12.64 -41.69
N SER A 73 -3.19 11.43 -41.13
CA SER A 73 -2.04 10.52 -41.26
C SER A 73 -1.95 9.83 -42.63
N CYS A 74 -2.98 9.98 -43.48
CA CYS A 74 -2.93 9.51 -44.87
C CYS A 74 -2.36 10.54 -45.85
N ILE A 75 -2.01 11.74 -45.38
CA ILE A 75 -1.61 12.86 -46.23
C ILE A 75 -0.09 12.89 -46.37
N TYR A 76 0.39 12.86 -47.61
CA TYR A 76 1.81 12.86 -47.93
C TYR A 76 2.19 13.94 -48.93
N ASN A 77 3.46 14.35 -48.88
CA ASN A 77 4.06 15.24 -49.84
C ASN A 77 5.37 14.63 -50.36
N PHE A 78 5.57 14.67 -51.68
CA PHE A 78 6.82 14.29 -52.32
C PHE A 78 7.73 15.52 -52.43
N GLU A 79 8.79 15.54 -51.64
CA GLU A 79 9.80 16.61 -51.68
C GLU A 79 10.95 16.20 -52.62
N LYS A 80 11.24 17.03 -53.62
CA LYS A 80 12.38 16.82 -54.53
C LYS A 80 13.71 16.98 -53.78
N VAL A 81 14.67 16.10 -54.04
CA VAL A 81 16.04 16.17 -53.52
C VAL A 81 17.06 16.20 -54.66
N ASP A 82 18.28 16.62 -54.36
CA ASP A 82 19.37 16.66 -55.34
C ASP A 82 19.80 15.22 -55.74
N GLY A 83 20.08 15.04 -57.03
CA GLY A 83 20.49 13.77 -57.62
C GLY A 83 19.48 13.17 -58.61
N GLU A 84 19.92 12.15 -59.32
CA GLU A 84 19.10 11.36 -60.24
C GLU A 84 19.48 9.88 -60.14
N ALA A 85 18.53 8.99 -60.44
CA ALA A 85 18.77 7.56 -60.58
C ALA A 85 18.28 7.12 -61.96
N GLU A 86 19.21 6.63 -62.79
CA GLU A 86 18.95 6.20 -64.17
C GLU A 86 18.23 7.27 -65.01
N GLY A 87 18.58 8.55 -64.80
CA GLY A 87 18.00 9.70 -65.50
C GLY A 87 16.66 10.19 -64.93
N HIS A 88 16.19 9.62 -63.82
CA HIS A 88 14.96 10.05 -63.14
C HIS A 88 15.24 10.86 -61.87
N PRO A 89 14.49 11.95 -61.62
CA PRO A 89 14.63 12.74 -60.40
C PRO A 89 14.36 11.96 -59.12
N LEU A 90 15.01 12.35 -58.03
CA LEU A 90 14.82 11.76 -56.72
C LEU A 90 13.91 12.59 -55.82
N TYR A 91 13.14 11.87 -55.00
CA TYR A 91 12.19 12.40 -54.03
C TYR A 91 12.33 11.70 -52.69
N ILE A 92 11.83 12.35 -51.65
CA ILE A 92 11.57 11.73 -50.34
C ILE A 92 10.11 11.95 -49.99
N LEU A 93 9.50 11.00 -49.28
CA LEU A 93 8.08 11.04 -48.93
C LEU A 93 7.91 11.49 -47.48
N LYS A 94 7.19 12.59 -47.28
CA LYS A 94 6.93 13.17 -45.97
C LYS A 94 5.47 13.01 -45.59
N GLN A 95 5.20 12.50 -44.38
CA GLN A 95 3.85 12.49 -43.82
C GLN A 95 3.53 13.87 -43.24
N LYS A 96 2.38 14.44 -43.60
CA LYS A 96 2.03 15.81 -43.23
C LYS A 96 1.72 15.98 -41.74
N SER A 97 1.00 15.03 -41.14
CA SER A 97 0.57 15.12 -39.73
C SER A 97 1.73 15.08 -38.74
N THR A 98 2.74 14.26 -39.01
CA THR A 98 3.91 14.09 -38.13
C THR A 98 5.12 14.92 -38.56
N GLY A 99 5.20 15.28 -39.84
CA GLY A 99 6.36 15.94 -40.44
C GLY A 99 7.56 15.03 -40.65
N LEU A 100 7.42 13.72 -40.42
CA LEU A 100 8.47 12.71 -40.55
C LEU A 100 8.56 12.14 -41.99
N TYR A 101 9.70 11.54 -42.32
CA TYR A 101 9.97 10.92 -43.61
C TYR A 101 10.09 9.40 -43.46
N LEU A 102 9.78 8.63 -44.52
CA LEU A 102 10.17 7.22 -44.62
C LEU A 102 11.69 7.10 -44.48
N GLN A 103 12.17 6.25 -43.57
CA GLN A 103 13.60 6.05 -43.30
C GLN A 103 14.19 4.98 -44.21
N ASP A 104 15.32 5.29 -44.85
CA ASP A 104 16.19 4.31 -45.47
C ASP A 104 17.18 3.77 -44.44
N ASN A 105 17.21 2.45 -44.25
CA ASN A 105 18.15 1.83 -43.32
C ASN A 105 19.48 1.45 -43.98
N GLY A 106 19.60 1.53 -45.33
CA GLY A 106 20.86 1.20 -45.99
C GLY A 106 21.14 -0.30 -46.14
N GLU A 107 20.31 -1.17 -45.58
CA GLU A 107 20.55 -2.61 -45.43
C GLU A 107 19.83 -3.42 -46.52
N ASP A 108 20.51 -4.41 -47.09
CA ASP A 108 19.93 -5.37 -48.04
C ASP A 108 18.89 -6.28 -47.37
N GLY A 109 17.77 -6.52 -48.05
CA GLY A 109 16.70 -7.44 -47.61
C GLY A 109 15.36 -6.74 -47.32
N GLU A 110 14.31 -7.55 -47.09
CA GLU A 110 12.97 -7.05 -46.78
C GLU A 110 12.89 -6.47 -45.37
N GLN A 111 12.32 -5.27 -45.23
CA GLN A 111 12.16 -4.60 -43.93
C GLN A 111 10.89 -3.77 -43.87
N ASP A 112 10.23 -3.78 -42.72
CA ASP A 112 9.10 -2.88 -42.45
C ASP A 112 9.57 -1.42 -42.52
N ALA A 113 8.78 -0.57 -43.17
CA ALA A 113 9.07 0.83 -43.25
C ALA A 113 8.97 1.48 -41.86
N VAL A 114 9.91 2.35 -41.53
CA VAL A 114 9.88 3.16 -40.29
C VAL A 114 10.03 4.64 -40.64
N TYR A 115 9.72 5.52 -39.69
CA TYR A 115 9.81 6.96 -39.89
C TYR A 115 10.99 7.59 -39.16
N THR A 116 11.52 8.65 -39.75
CA THR A 116 12.61 9.44 -39.19
C THR A 116 12.34 10.94 -39.32
N ALA A 117 12.80 11.69 -38.32
CA ALA A 117 12.88 13.15 -38.41
C ALA A 117 14.14 13.61 -39.16
N ASP A 118 15.14 12.74 -39.28
CA ASP A 118 16.42 13.03 -39.94
C ASP A 118 16.27 12.87 -41.46
N LYS A 119 16.14 14.01 -42.14
CA LYS A 119 16.01 14.09 -43.60
C LYS A 119 17.15 13.41 -44.35
N SER A 120 18.35 13.30 -43.76
CA SER A 120 19.51 12.66 -44.40
C SER A 120 19.36 11.13 -44.49
N LYS A 121 18.58 10.54 -43.57
CA LYS A 121 18.25 9.11 -43.52
C LYS A 121 16.96 8.78 -44.24
N ALA A 122 16.38 9.72 -45.00
CA ALA A 122 15.12 9.46 -45.69
C ALA A 122 15.31 8.53 -46.90
N PHE A 123 14.33 7.67 -47.15
CA PHE A 123 14.21 6.83 -48.34
C PHE A 123 14.17 7.72 -49.58
N LYS A 124 15.30 7.80 -50.28
CA LYS A 124 15.42 8.53 -51.55
C LYS A 124 14.92 7.63 -52.65
N MET A 125 13.89 8.06 -53.38
CA MET A 125 13.21 7.22 -54.35
C MET A 125 12.86 7.98 -55.63
N THR A 126 12.78 7.24 -56.74
CA THR A 126 12.13 7.70 -57.97
C THR A 126 10.62 7.48 -57.85
N LEU A 127 9.82 8.42 -58.36
CA LEU A 127 8.37 8.28 -58.54
C LEU A 127 8.07 8.08 -60.02
N LEU A 128 7.67 6.87 -60.41
CA LEU A 128 7.48 6.51 -61.82
C LEU A 128 6.13 5.83 -62.03
N ASN A 129 5.59 5.93 -63.25
CA ASN A 129 4.39 5.19 -63.63
C ASN A 129 4.70 3.69 -63.67
N ALA A 130 3.79 2.89 -63.12
CA ALA A 130 3.88 1.45 -63.11
C ALA A 130 3.68 0.89 -64.53
N GLU A 131 4.65 0.14 -65.03
CA GLU A 131 4.57 -0.60 -66.28
C GLU A 131 4.15 -2.03 -66.00
N LYS A 132 3.01 -2.43 -66.58
CA LYS A 132 2.44 -3.75 -66.38
C LYS A 132 3.32 -4.82 -67.02
N MET A 133 3.86 -5.70 -66.20
CA MET A 133 4.52 -6.93 -66.64
C MET A 133 3.47 -7.95 -67.09
N SER A 134 3.77 -8.68 -68.15
CA SER A 134 2.94 -9.80 -68.62
C SER A 134 3.19 -11.11 -67.86
N ASP A 135 4.34 -11.21 -67.18
CA ASP A 135 4.79 -12.35 -66.38
C ASP A 135 5.64 -11.82 -65.22
N GLU A 136 5.35 -12.23 -63.98
CA GLU A 136 6.05 -11.80 -62.76
C GLU A 136 7.53 -12.22 -62.75
N ASN A 137 7.88 -13.26 -63.52
CA ASN A 137 9.22 -13.84 -63.59
C ASN A 137 10.01 -13.39 -64.82
N ALA A 138 9.50 -12.44 -65.62
CA ALA A 138 10.19 -11.96 -66.81
C ALA A 138 11.38 -11.05 -66.47
N ASP A 139 12.53 -11.32 -67.09
CA ASP A 139 13.70 -10.45 -67.04
C ASP A 139 13.82 -9.54 -68.27
N PRO A 140 14.34 -8.30 -68.11
CA PRO A 140 14.81 -7.70 -66.85
C PRO A 140 13.72 -6.92 -66.09
N LYS A 141 13.64 -7.11 -64.76
CA LYS A 141 12.87 -6.23 -63.85
C LYS A 141 13.52 -4.85 -63.82
N THR A 142 12.72 -3.79 -63.91
CA THR A 142 13.16 -2.38 -64.00
C THR A 142 12.56 -1.54 -62.87
N ARG A 143 12.96 -0.26 -62.75
CA ARG A 143 12.36 0.68 -61.78
C ARG A 143 10.85 0.87 -61.92
N THR A 144 10.28 0.60 -63.09
CA THR A 144 8.85 0.75 -63.42
C THR A 144 8.07 -0.55 -63.32
N SER A 145 8.74 -1.69 -63.16
CA SER A 145 8.14 -3.02 -63.25
C SER A 145 7.11 -3.28 -62.15
N ALA A 146 5.89 -3.64 -62.55
CA ALA A 146 4.83 -4.06 -61.65
C ALA A 146 3.95 -5.14 -62.31
N PHE A 147 3.58 -6.18 -61.56
CA PHE A 147 2.78 -7.30 -62.07
C PHE A 147 1.34 -7.27 -61.52
N PRO A 148 0.33 -7.02 -62.37
CA PRO A 148 -1.07 -7.09 -61.98
C PRO A 148 -1.58 -8.54 -61.96
N GLY A 149 -2.34 -8.92 -60.93
CA GLY A 149 -3.14 -10.16 -60.94
C GLY A 149 -2.78 -11.23 -59.90
N LYS A 150 -1.84 -10.97 -58.99
CA LYS A 150 -1.50 -11.88 -57.89
C LYS A 150 -1.92 -11.34 -56.52
N HIS A 151 -1.34 -10.23 -56.07
CA HIS A 151 -1.71 -9.59 -54.81
C HIS A 151 -2.37 -8.21 -55.02
N MET A 152 -1.96 -7.50 -56.07
CA MET A 152 -2.53 -6.21 -56.48
C MET A 152 -3.21 -6.30 -57.85
N ASP A 153 -4.27 -5.52 -58.03
CA ASP A 153 -4.93 -5.36 -59.33
C ASP A 153 -5.38 -3.91 -59.49
N TRP A 154 -5.01 -3.29 -60.61
CA TRP A 154 -5.32 -1.89 -60.88
C TRP A 154 -5.63 -1.69 -62.37
N ASN A 155 -6.67 -0.90 -62.64
CA ASN A 155 -7.09 -0.55 -63.99
C ASN A 155 -6.78 0.90 -64.36
N ASN A 156 -6.41 1.71 -63.38
CA ASN A 156 -6.13 3.13 -63.56
C ASN A 156 -4.63 3.42 -63.61
N ALA A 157 -4.24 4.69 -63.69
CA ALA A 157 -2.83 5.07 -63.54
C ALA A 157 -2.35 4.77 -62.11
N ALA A 158 -1.18 4.15 -62.00
CA ALA A 158 -0.58 3.80 -60.72
C ALA A 158 0.93 3.97 -60.79
N PHE A 159 1.57 4.06 -59.63
CA PHE A 159 2.96 4.45 -59.49
C PHE A 159 3.76 3.38 -58.74
N VAL A 160 5.04 3.28 -59.11
CA VAL A 160 6.05 2.51 -58.37
C VAL A 160 7.02 3.50 -57.74
N LEU A 161 7.31 3.30 -56.46
CA LEU A 161 8.26 4.11 -55.70
C LEU A 161 9.51 3.27 -55.46
N THR A 162 10.59 3.60 -56.17
CA THR A 162 11.80 2.76 -56.26
C THR A 162 12.99 3.46 -55.65
N ARG A 163 13.71 2.79 -54.75
CA ARG A 163 14.91 3.32 -54.07
C ARG A 163 15.95 3.81 -55.08
N ALA A 164 16.64 4.90 -54.76
CA ALA A 164 17.65 5.51 -55.61
C ALA A 164 18.78 4.53 -55.93
N GLU A 165 19.31 3.87 -54.89
CA GLU A 165 20.33 2.83 -55.02
C GLU A 165 19.68 1.47 -55.27
N LYS A 166 20.32 0.65 -56.11
CA LYS A 166 20.00 -0.77 -56.28
C LYS A 166 20.45 -1.52 -55.04
N TRP A 167 19.86 -2.69 -54.80
CA TRP A 167 20.37 -3.61 -53.78
C TRP A 167 21.84 -3.94 -54.06
N ALA A 168 22.66 -4.05 -53.02
CA ALA A 168 24.06 -4.43 -53.21
C ALA A 168 24.16 -5.90 -53.65
N GLU A 169 23.23 -6.74 -53.18
CA GLU A 169 22.98 -8.11 -53.64
C GLU A 169 21.58 -8.26 -54.26
N ILE A 170 21.47 -9.00 -55.37
CA ILE A 170 20.18 -9.29 -56.02
C ILE A 170 19.25 -10.02 -55.04
N GLN A 171 18.11 -9.42 -54.69
CA GLN A 171 17.10 -9.96 -53.78
C GLN A 171 15.97 -10.59 -54.59
N GLU A 172 15.68 -11.89 -54.39
CA GLU A 172 14.59 -12.60 -55.09
C GLU A 172 14.59 -12.39 -56.62
N GLY A 173 15.79 -12.40 -57.21
CA GLY A 173 15.98 -12.16 -58.65
C GLY A 173 15.65 -10.73 -59.10
N ASN A 174 15.69 -9.73 -58.22
CA ASN A 174 15.51 -8.32 -58.54
C ASN A 174 16.62 -7.46 -57.92
N GLU A 175 17.17 -6.52 -58.70
CA GLU A 175 18.18 -5.56 -58.23
C GLU A 175 17.55 -4.26 -57.69
N TYR A 176 16.23 -4.07 -57.84
CA TYR A 176 15.52 -2.87 -57.38
C TYR A 176 14.79 -3.11 -56.05
N CYS A 177 14.80 -2.08 -55.20
CA CYS A 177 14.03 -2.01 -53.96
C CYS A 177 12.83 -1.09 -54.16
N TYR A 178 11.61 -1.59 -53.95
CA TYR A 178 10.37 -0.83 -54.02
C TYR A 178 9.78 -0.57 -52.63
N LEU A 179 8.96 0.47 -52.50
CA LEU A 179 8.03 0.61 -51.39
C LEU A 179 6.77 -0.22 -51.68
N GLY A 180 6.63 -1.35 -50.99
CA GLY A 180 5.49 -2.25 -51.12
C GLY A 180 4.53 -2.23 -49.92
N TYR A 181 3.47 -3.02 -50.02
CA TYR A 181 2.49 -3.22 -48.95
C TYR A 181 2.14 -4.71 -48.73
N TYR A 182 2.35 -5.19 -47.51
CA TYR A 182 1.95 -6.52 -47.03
C TYR A 182 1.45 -6.44 -45.58
N GLY A 183 0.21 -5.98 -45.39
CA GLY A 183 -0.38 -5.71 -44.07
C GLY A 183 0.21 -4.49 -43.35
N VAL A 184 1.46 -4.12 -43.69
CA VAL A 184 2.20 -2.92 -43.32
C VAL A 184 3.02 -2.45 -44.54
N CYS A 185 3.49 -1.21 -44.53
CA CYS A 185 4.38 -0.72 -45.59
C CYS A 185 5.79 -1.30 -45.39
N PHE A 186 6.45 -1.74 -46.45
CA PHE A 186 7.75 -2.39 -46.35
C PHE A 186 8.62 -2.15 -47.60
N TYR A 187 9.93 -2.34 -47.45
CA TYR A 187 10.90 -2.31 -48.54
C TYR A 187 11.02 -3.71 -49.15
N SER A 188 10.81 -3.81 -50.46
CA SER A 188 10.47 -5.07 -51.12
C SER A 188 11.17 -5.23 -52.47
N PRO A 189 11.67 -6.43 -52.81
CA PRO A 189 12.10 -6.74 -54.18
C PRO A 189 10.93 -7.12 -55.11
N TYR A 190 9.71 -7.28 -54.58
CA TYR A 190 8.59 -7.87 -55.31
C TYR A 190 7.84 -6.85 -56.18
N VAL A 191 7.52 -7.28 -57.41
CA VAL A 191 6.78 -6.48 -58.40
C VAL A 191 5.25 -6.63 -58.29
N ASP A 192 4.75 -7.55 -57.46
CA ASP A 192 3.32 -7.82 -57.27
C ASP A 192 2.72 -7.15 -56.01
N THR A 193 3.55 -6.39 -55.25
CA THR A 193 3.17 -5.68 -54.03
C THR A 193 3.60 -4.20 -53.99
N ASN A 194 4.08 -3.64 -55.10
CA ASN A 194 4.81 -2.35 -55.13
C ASN A 194 4.05 -1.15 -55.73
N VAL A 195 2.73 -1.28 -55.94
CA VAL A 195 1.95 -0.30 -56.68
C VAL A 195 1.10 0.58 -55.77
N TRP A 196 1.07 1.87 -56.08
CA TRP A 196 0.25 2.86 -55.39
C TRP A 196 -0.54 3.72 -56.38
N GLU A 197 -1.85 3.82 -56.19
CA GLU A 197 -2.70 4.81 -56.86
C GLU A 197 -2.65 6.13 -56.07
N ILE A 198 -2.21 7.22 -56.70
CA ILE A 198 -2.03 8.50 -56.01
C ILE A 198 -3.15 9.46 -56.36
N TYR A 199 -3.88 9.93 -55.36
CA TYR A 199 -5.01 10.86 -55.52
C TYR A 199 -4.69 12.24 -54.95
N GLU A 200 -5.31 13.28 -55.54
CA GLU A 200 -5.34 14.61 -54.93
C GLU A 200 -6.03 14.56 -53.57
N LEU A 201 -5.54 15.33 -52.61
CA LEU A 201 -6.25 15.54 -51.36
C LEU A 201 -7.39 16.54 -51.56
N VAL A 202 -8.63 16.15 -51.28
CA VAL A 202 -9.78 17.05 -51.24
C VAL A 202 -10.21 17.28 -49.80
N LYS A 203 -10.28 18.54 -49.38
CA LYS A 203 -10.88 18.92 -48.10
C LYS A 203 -12.40 18.82 -48.21
N VAL A 204 -13.04 18.11 -47.28
CA VAL A 204 -14.50 18.04 -47.19
C VAL A 204 -15.02 19.39 -46.68
N GLN A 205 -16.12 19.90 -47.26
CA GLN A 205 -16.63 21.24 -46.99
C GLN A 205 -18.17 21.26 -46.92
N GLY A 206 -18.73 22.33 -46.38
CA GLY A 206 -20.18 22.58 -46.36
C GLY A 206 -20.98 21.50 -45.63
N GLU A 207 -22.08 21.06 -46.23
CA GLU A 207 -23.04 20.09 -45.67
C GLU A 207 -22.40 18.73 -45.35
N GLU A 208 -21.53 18.24 -46.23
CA GLU A 208 -20.85 16.94 -46.06
C GLU A 208 -19.95 16.94 -44.81
N LEU A 209 -19.27 18.05 -44.53
CA LEU A 209 -18.45 18.22 -43.34
C LEU A 209 -19.30 18.23 -42.07
N LEU A 210 -20.41 18.98 -42.07
CA LEU A 210 -21.33 19.05 -40.93
C LEU A 210 -21.96 17.69 -40.60
N SER A 211 -22.37 16.94 -41.62
CA SER A 211 -22.94 15.60 -41.45
C SER A 211 -21.95 14.64 -40.77
N ASN A 212 -20.68 14.67 -41.20
CA ASN A 212 -19.62 13.86 -40.61
C ASN A 212 -19.39 14.17 -39.11
N TYR A 213 -19.43 15.44 -38.74
CA TYR A 213 -19.28 15.86 -37.34
C TYR A 213 -20.52 15.54 -36.50
N LEU A 214 -21.73 15.72 -37.02
CA LEU A 214 -22.99 15.42 -36.32
C LEU A 214 -23.16 13.93 -36.02
N GLN A 215 -22.75 13.07 -36.96
CA GLN A 215 -22.78 11.62 -36.74
C GLN A 215 -21.85 11.20 -35.59
N LEU A 216 -20.72 11.89 -35.44
CA LEU A 216 -19.68 11.56 -34.48
C LEU A 216 -19.91 12.16 -33.08
N TYR A 217 -20.26 13.44 -33.00
CA TYR A 217 -20.31 14.19 -31.73
C TYR A 217 -21.74 14.34 -31.19
N GLN A 218 -22.49 13.22 -31.09
CA GLN A 218 -23.87 13.22 -30.61
C GLN A 218 -23.99 13.54 -29.12
N VAL A 219 -24.85 14.50 -28.76
CA VAL A 219 -25.07 14.93 -27.38
C VAL A 219 -26.52 14.65 -26.96
N ASP A 220 -26.70 13.75 -25.99
CA ASP A 220 -28.01 13.46 -25.38
C ASP A 220 -27.88 13.07 -23.90
N ALA A 221 -28.97 13.22 -23.15
CA ALA A 221 -28.98 13.02 -21.69
C ALA A 221 -28.85 11.55 -21.26
N THR A 222 -29.21 10.58 -22.12
CA THR A 222 -28.99 9.15 -21.86
C THR A 222 -27.50 8.85 -21.85
N ASN A 223 -26.79 9.49 -22.79
CA ASN A 223 -25.38 9.35 -22.99
C ASN A 223 -24.51 10.28 -22.12
N PHE A 224 -25.10 11.27 -21.47
CA PHE A 224 -24.39 12.24 -20.64
C PHE A 224 -25.28 12.65 -19.46
N PRO A 225 -25.51 11.75 -18.48
CA PRO A 225 -26.39 12.04 -17.35
C PRO A 225 -25.85 13.23 -16.55
N ASN A 226 -26.71 14.23 -16.32
CA ASN A 226 -26.31 15.53 -15.77
C ASN A 226 -27.34 16.12 -14.78
N ASP A 227 -28.34 15.33 -14.38
CA ASP A 227 -29.37 15.70 -13.41
C ASP A 227 -28.88 15.65 -11.95
N LYS A 228 -27.64 15.22 -11.70
CA LYS A 228 -27.01 15.15 -10.38
C LYS A 228 -25.57 15.66 -10.39
N THR A 229 -25.07 16.03 -9.21
CA THR A 229 -23.70 16.53 -9.00
C THR A 229 -22.80 15.52 -8.27
N ILE A 230 -22.96 14.23 -8.55
CA ILE A 230 -22.23 13.13 -7.89
C ILE A 230 -21.20 12.51 -8.85
N PRO A 231 -20.18 11.78 -8.35
CA PRO A 231 -19.21 11.11 -9.22
C PRO A 231 -19.86 10.27 -10.31
N GLY A 232 -19.26 10.30 -11.50
CA GLY A 232 -19.75 9.61 -12.68
C GLY A 232 -20.72 10.43 -13.54
N TYR A 233 -21.40 11.44 -13.00
CA TYR A 233 -22.26 12.36 -13.76
C TYR A 233 -21.47 13.46 -14.46
N PHE A 234 -22.08 14.13 -15.43
CA PHE A 234 -21.51 15.25 -16.17
C PHE A 234 -21.99 16.59 -15.62
N GLN A 235 -21.10 17.59 -15.60
CA GLN A 235 -21.48 18.94 -15.21
C GLN A 235 -22.52 19.51 -16.19
N LYS A 236 -23.66 19.94 -15.65
CA LYS A 236 -24.78 20.46 -16.44
C LYS A 236 -24.37 21.61 -17.38
N ALA A 237 -23.50 22.52 -16.94
CA ALA A 237 -23.05 23.64 -17.76
C ALA A 237 -22.29 23.20 -19.03
N ALA A 238 -21.45 22.17 -18.92
CA ALA A 238 -20.72 21.62 -20.06
C ALA A 238 -21.66 20.84 -21.00
N TYR A 239 -22.63 20.11 -20.43
CA TYR A 239 -23.67 19.43 -21.20
C TYR A 239 -24.52 20.43 -22.00
N ASP A 240 -25.03 21.48 -21.34
CA ASP A 240 -25.85 22.51 -21.97
C ASP A 240 -25.09 23.20 -23.13
N LYS A 241 -23.78 23.45 -22.94
CA LYS A 241 -22.90 24.01 -23.96
C LYS A 241 -22.73 23.09 -25.17
N ALA A 242 -22.45 21.81 -24.94
CA ALA A 242 -22.29 20.83 -26.01
C ALA A 242 -23.61 20.59 -26.75
N LEU A 243 -24.73 20.53 -26.03
CA LEU A 243 -26.07 20.40 -26.62
C LEU A 243 -26.42 21.61 -27.49
N ALA A 244 -26.07 22.82 -27.05
CA ALA A 244 -26.26 24.03 -27.84
C ALA A 244 -25.43 24.00 -29.14
N ALA A 245 -24.16 23.58 -29.09
CA ALA A 245 -23.31 23.44 -30.26
C ALA A 245 -23.82 22.36 -31.24
N TYR A 246 -24.28 21.22 -30.70
CA TYR A 246 -24.88 20.14 -31.49
C TYR A 246 -26.15 20.62 -32.21
N ASN A 247 -27.06 21.28 -31.49
CA ASN A 247 -28.29 21.83 -32.08
C ASN A 247 -28.00 22.89 -33.15
N ALA A 248 -27.01 23.75 -32.94
CA ALA A 248 -26.61 24.76 -33.93
C ALA A 248 -26.06 24.13 -35.21
N ALA A 249 -25.19 23.12 -35.10
CA ALA A 249 -24.68 22.37 -36.25
C ALA A 249 -25.80 21.59 -36.98
N ASN A 250 -26.72 20.97 -36.22
CA ASN A 250 -27.84 20.21 -36.77
C ASN A 250 -28.89 21.10 -37.44
N GLU A 251 -29.10 22.32 -36.95
CA GLU A 251 -29.95 23.30 -37.64
C GLU A 251 -29.29 23.77 -38.94
N ALA A 252 -27.98 24.07 -38.90
CA ALA A 252 -27.20 24.50 -40.05
C ALA A 252 -27.16 23.45 -41.17
N SER A 253 -27.11 22.16 -40.85
CA SER A 253 -27.10 21.07 -41.85
C SER A 253 -28.41 20.93 -42.63
N THR A 254 -29.48 21.62 -42.23
CA THR A 254 -30.77 21.62 -42.95
C THR A 254 -30.93 22.81 -43.92
N LYS A 255 -29.89 23.64 -44.04
CA LYS A 255 -29.89 24.89 -44.81
C LYS A 255 -28.58 25.02 -45.61
N GLU A 256 -28.58 25.87 -46.63
CA GLU A 256 -27.34 26.20 -47.34
C GLU A 256 -26.45 27.11 -46.47
N VAL A 257 -25.22 26.67 -46.19
CA VAL A 257 -24.25 27.39 -45.34
C VAL A 257 -22.90 27.53 -46.06
N SER A 258 -22.15 28.60 -45.78
CA SER A 258 -20.82 28.78 -46.36
C SER A 258 -19.81 27.78 -45.77
N ASN A 259 -18.72 27.55 -46.50
CA ASN A 259 -17.65 26.65 -46.05
C ASN A 259 -17.02 27.12 -44.74
N GLU A 260 -16.81 28.43 -44.60
CA GLU A 260 -16.26 29.03 -43.37
C GLU A 260 -17.20 28.83 -42.17
N GLU A 261 -18.52 28.92 -42.40
CA GLU A 261 -19.52 28.73 -41.35
C GLU A 261 -19.63 27.26 -40.94
N ALA A 262 -19.60 26.33 -41.91
CA ALA A 262 -19.55 24.89 -41.63
C ALA A 262 -18.30 24.50 -40.83
N GLU A 263 -17.12 24.99 -41.21
CA GLU A 263 -15.86 24.75 -40.49
C GLU A 263 -15.89 25.33 -39.07
N ARG A 264 -16.45 26.53 -38.88
CA ARG A 264 -16.62 27.16 -37.55
C ARG A 264 -17.51 26.30 -36.65
N LEU A 265 -18.69 25.89 -37.14
CA LEU A 265 -19.64 25.08 -36.38
C LEU A 265 -19.08 23.70 -36.02
N CYS A 266 -18.37 23.04 -36.94
CA CYS A 266 -17.69 21.76 -36.67
C CYS A 266 -16.63 21.89 -35.56
N LYS A 267 -15.82 22.96 -35.60
CA LYS A 267 -14.83 23.26 -34.57
C LYS A 267 -15.46 23.54 -33.21
N GLU A 268 -16.56 24.30 -33.18
CA GLU A 268 -17.31 24.59 -31.95
C GLU A 268 -17.96 23.34 -31.35
N LEU A 269 -18.57 22.48 -32.19
CA LEU A 269 -19.14 21.20 -31.76
C LEU A 269 -18.08 20.28 -31.17
N LYS A 270 -16.97 20.06 -31.88
CA LYS A 270 -15.85 19.24 -31.38
C LYS A 270 -15.31 19.77 -30.05
N ALA A 271 -15.03 21.07 -29.96
CA ALA A 271 -14.51 21.67 -28.75
C ALA A 271 -15.48 21.57 -27.56
N ALA A 272 -16.78 21.80 -27.78
CA ALA A 272 -17.78 21.68 -26.74
C ALA A 272 -18.00 20.21 -26.30
N TYR A 273 -17.89 19.26 -27.22
CA TYR A 273 -17.96 17.83 -26.93
C TYR A 273 -16.76 17.35 -26.12
N GLU A 274 -15.53 17.75 -26.49
CA GLU A 274 -14.31 17.46 -25.73
C GLU A 274 -14.36 18.07 -24.31
N GLU A 275 -14.90 19.29 -24.18
CA GLU A 275 -15.15 19.92 -22.88
C GLU A 275 -16.18 19.15 -22.06
N LEU A 276 -17.27 18.68 -22.67
CA LEU A 276 -18.24 17.82 -22.01
C LEU A 276 -17.60 16.53 -21.49
N LEU A 277 -16.78 15.85 -22.31
CA LEU A 277 -16.07 14.64 -21.89
C LEU A 277 -15.16 14.90 -20.68
N ALA A 278 -14.45 16.02 -20.67
CA ALA A 278 -13.58 16.43 -19.56
C ALA A 278 -14.36 16.89 -18.32
N ALA A 279 -15.60 17.33 -18.49
CA ALA A 279 -16.47 17.82 -17.41
C ALA A 279 -17.23 16.71 -16.67
N ARG A 280 -16.82 15.45 -16.83
CA ARG A 280 -17.29 14.36 -15.97
C ARG A 280 -16.77 14.54 -14.55
N ILE A 281 -17.65 14.36 -13.57
CA ILE A 281 -17.30 14.47 -12.15
C ILE A 281 -16.50 13.23 -11.74
N PRO A 282 -15.22 13.37 -11.34
CA PRO A 282 -14.39 12.24 -10.94
C PRO A 282 -14.80 11.70 -9.58
N LEU A 283 -14.44 10.45 -9.30
CA LEU A 283 -14.41 9.96 -7.92
C LEU A 283 -13.27 10.64 -7.18
N SER A 284 -13.56 11.21 -6.02
CA SER A 284 -12.60 11.94 -5.19
C SER A 284 -12.45 11.29 -3.82
N GLU A 285 -11.53 11.79 -3.02
CA GLU A 285 -11.54 11.49 -1.58
C GLU A 285 -12.86 11.94 -0.95
N GLY A 286 -13.39 11.13 -0.04
CA GLY A 286 -14.61 11.45 0.69
C GLY A 286 -15.34 10.23 1.24
N TYR A 287 -16.51 10.47 1.83
CA TYR A 287 -17.40 9.42 2.32
C TYR A 287 -18.53 9.18 1.32
N TYR A 288 -18.83 7.92 1.08
CA TYR A 288 -19.82 7.50 0.08
C TYR A 288 -20.70 6.39 0.63
N TYR A 289 -21.98 6.41 0.30
CA TYR A 289 -22.78 5.19 0.32
C TYR A 289 -22.81 4.61 -1.10
N ILE A 290 -22.56 3.31 -1.21
CA ILE A 290 -22.28 2.66 -2.49
C ILE A 290 -23.37 1.65 -2.76
N ASN A 291 -24.08 1.84 -3.86
CA ASN A 291 -25.20 1.00 -4.26
C ASN A 291 -25.16 0.67 -5.75
N MET A 292 -26.06 -0.21 -6.18
CA MET A 292 -26.20 -0.53 -7.60
C MET A 292 -27.10 0.49 -8.31
N PRO A 293 -26.86 0.80 -9.60
CA PRO A 293 -27.66 1.78 -10.35
C PRO A 293 -29.10 1.29 -10.66
N LYS A 294 -29.33 -0.03 -10.72
CA LYS A 294 -30.60 -0.65 -11.16
C LYS A 294 -31.22 -1.59 -10.12
N SER A 295 -30.71 -1.60 -8.88
CA SER A 295 -31.29 -2.38 -7.77
C SER A 295 -31.18 -1.62 -6.44
N ASP A 296 -31.93 -2.05 -5.44
CA ASP A 296 -31.95 -1.52 -4.08
C ASP A 296 -30.87 -2.16 -3.17
N ARG A 297 -29.82 -2.69 -3.80
CA ARG A 297 -28.70 -3.33 -3.11
C ARG A 297 -27.64 -2.30 -2.74
N THR A 298 -27.30 -2.24 -1.46
CA THR A 298 -26.29 -1.34 -0.89
C THR A 298 -25.16 -2.14 -0.26
N MET A 299 -23.93 -1.69 -0.49
CA MET A 299 -22.72 -2.35 -0.01
C MET A 299 -22.51 -2.11 1.49
N THR A 300 -22.21 -3.18 2.22
CA THR A 300 -21.98 -3.20 3.68
C THR A 300 -20.99 -4.31 4.06
N THR A 301 -20.68 -4.40 5.35
CA THR A 301 -19.89 -5.50 5.92
C THR A 301 -20.81 -6.59 6.46
N ASN A 302 -20.39 -7.85 6.38
CA ASN A 302 -21.12 -8.96 6.98
C ASN A 302 -20.17 -10.06 7.44
N THR A 303 -20.30 -10.56 8.67
CA THR A 303 -19.52 -11.71 9.14
C THR A 303 -20.31 -13.00 8.92
N LYS A 304 -19.73 -13.99 8.25
CA LYS A 304 -20.36 -15.31 8.08
C LYS A 304 -19.54 -16.42 8.73
N VAL A 305 -20.23 -17.30 9.46
CA VAL A 305 -19.64 -18.53 10.01
C VAL A 305 -20.01 -19.71 9.14
N THR A 306 -19.00 -20.39 8.58
CA THR A 306 -19.15 -21.64 7.83
C THR A 306 -18.15 -22.67 8.37
N ASN A 307 -18.61 -23.88 8.66
CA ASN A 307 -17.77 -24.96 9.21
C ASN A 307 -16.96 -24.55 10.46
N GLY A 308 -17.55 -23.73 11.34
CA GLY A 308 -16.89 -23.26 12.57
C GLY A 308 -15.83 -22.17 12.37
N LYS A 309 -15.68 -21.61 11.16
CA LYS A 309 -14.78 -20.48 10.88
C LYS A 309 -15.58 -19.24 10.50
N SER A 310 -15.31 -18.12 11.16
CA SER A 310 -15.89 -16.81 10.85
C SER A 310 -15.00 -16.04 9.87
N GLU A 311 -15.58 -15.49 8.81
CA GLU A 311 -14.91 -14.58 7.88
C GLU A 311 -15.75 -13.31 7.69
N ASP A 312 -15.08 -12.15 7.63
CA ASP A 312 -15.72 -10.87 7.32
C ASP A 312 -15.78 -10.67 5.81
N LEU A 313 -17.00 -10.63 5.28
CA LEU A 313 -17.31 -10.59 3.87
C LEU A 313 -17.72 -9.18 3.45
N LEU A 314 -17.33 -8.81 2.22
CA LEU A 314 -17.97 -7.71 1.51
C LEU A 314 -19.36 -8.17 1.04
N TRP A 315 -20.38 -7.39 1.40
CA TRP A 315 -21.76 -7.85 1.29
C TRP A 315 -22.66 -6.82 0.61
N MET A 316 -23.68 -7.29 -0.09
CA MET A 316 -24.73 -6.46 -0.68
C MET A 316 -26.05 -6.72 0.03
N LYS A 317 -26.55 -5.72 0.76
CA LYS A 317 -27.83 -5.77 1.46
C LYS A 317 -28.93 -5.16 0.60
N THR A 318 -30.03 -5.88 0.46
CA THR A 318 -31.25 -5.42 -0.23
C THR A 318 -32.15 -4.64 0.74
N GLY A 319 -32.83 -3.60 0.25
CA GLY A 319 -33.82 -2.82 0.99
C GLY A 319 -33.26 -1.76 1.95
N PHE A 320 -31.95 -1.51 1.98
CA PHE A 320 -31.40 -0.44 2.82
C PHE A 320 -31.76 0.93 2.25
N GLN A 321 -32.33 1.79 3.09
CA GLN A 321 -32.61 3.18 2.77
C GLN A 321 -31.77 4.06 3.70
N MET A 322 -31.03 5.01 3.12
CA MET A 322 -30.24 5.96 3.89
C MET A 322 -31.18 6.82 4.76
N PRO A 323 -31.02 6.83 6.09
CA PRO A 323 -31.79 7.70 6.97
C PRO A 323 -31.67 9.18 6.57
N ASN A 324 -32.76 9.92 6.69
CA ASN A 324 -32.78 11.37 6.48
C ASN A 324 -33.57 12.05 7.62
N PRO A 325 -32.90 12.77 8.54
CA PRO A 325 -31.46 13.03 8.58
C PRO A 325 -30.63 11.76 8.81
N ILE A 326 -29.36 11.77 8.38
CA ILE A 326 -28.42 10.66 8.60
C ILE A 326 -28.19 10.49 10.10
N ASP A 327 -28.21 9.25 10.57
CA ASP A 327 -27.90 8.84 11.94
C ASP A 327 -26.86 7.70 11.95
N ALA A 328 -26.44 7.28 13.14
CA ALA A 328 -25.42 6.25 13.29
C ALA A 328 -25.80 4.86 12.74
N THR A 329 -27.08 4.56 12.48
CA THR A 329 -27.49 3.28 11.86
C THR A 329 -27.00 3.15 10.40
N ALA A 330 -26.69 4.27 9.77
CA ALA A 330 -26.11 4.31 8.43
C ALA A 330 -24.63 3.91 8.38
N ALA A 331 -23.93 3.92 9.52
CA ALA A 331 -22.46 3.89 9.54
C ALA A 331 -21.85 2.65 8.86
N ALA A 332 -22.50 1.49 8.97
CA ALA A 332 -22.06 0.25 8.34
C ALA A 332 -22.17 0.27 6.79
N TYR A 333 -22.92 1.21 6.22
CA TYR A 333 -23.13 1.36 4.77
C TYR A 333 -22.33 2.53 4.17
N ILE A 334 -21.61 3.27 5.02
CA ILE A 334 -20.79 4.42 4.62
C ILE A 334 -19.34 3.96 4.49
N TRP A 335 -18.72 4.34 3.37
CA TRP A 335 -17.38 3.97 3.00
C TRP A 335 -16.53 5.21 2.73
N LYS A 336 -15.38 5.33 3.40
CA LYS A 336 -14.36 6.32 3.09
C LYS A 336 -13.54 5.83 1.90
N VAL A 337 -13.57 6.60 0.82
CA VAL A 337 -12.75 6.37 -0.38
C VAL A 337 -11.54 7.30 -0.30
N THR A 338 -10.35 6.74 -0.44
CA THR A 338 -9.08 7.50 -0.45
C THR A 338 -8.29 7.18 -1.73
N PRO A 339 -8.02 8.17 -2.59
CA PRO A 339 -7.21 7.97 -3.79
C PRO A 339 -5.75 7.65 -3.43
N VAL A 340 -5.18 6.63 -4.07
CA VAL A 340 -3.75 6.27 -4.00
C VAL A 340 -3.09 6.23 -5.38
N GLY A 341 -3.85 6.51 -6.45
CA GLY A 341 -3.43 6.60 -7.83
C GLY A 341 -4.54 7.12 -8.73
N LYS A 342 -4.31 7.18 -10.06
CA LYS A 342 -5.25 7.76 -11.04
C LYS A 342 -6.64 7.10 -11.05
N ASP A 343 -6.69 5.79 -10.81
CA ASP A 343 -7.93 4.98 -10.72
C ASP A 343 -7.78 3.92 -9.62
N SER A 344 -6.95 4.23 -8.61
CA SER A 344 -6.58 3.30 -7.54
C SER A 344 -6.95 3.90 -6.21
N PHE A 345 -7.70 3.16 -5.39
CA PHE A 345 -8.29 3.66 -4.16
C PHE A 345 -8.22 2.62 -3.05
N THR A 346 -8.08 3.07 -1.81
CA THR A 346 -8.45 2.27 -0.65
C THR A 346 -9.88 2.64 -0.23
N VAL A 347 -10.68 1.66 0.15
CA VAL A 347 -12.09 1.87 0.53
C VAL A 347 -12.33 1.27 1.91
N GLN A 348 -12.57 2.12 2.91
CA GLN A 348 -12.69 1.75 4.33
C GLN A 348 -14.13 1.92 4.82
N ASN A 349 -14.66 0.96 5.55
CA ASN A 349 -15.96 1.06 6.20
C ASN A 349 -15.90 2.03 7.38
N PHE A 350 -16.87 2.94 7.49
CA PHE A 350 -16.90 3.97 8.54
C PHE A 350 -17.20 3.38 9.93
N TYR A 351 -18.02 2.32 10.00
CA TYR A 351 -18.33 1.67 11.26
C TYR A 351 -17.26 0.67 11.67
N SER A 352 -16.92 -0.33 10.86
CA SER A 352 -15.97 -1.38 11.29
C SER A 352 -14.50 -0.97 11.21
N ASN A 353 -14.16 0.14 10.55
CA ASN A 353 -12.78 0.53 10.18
C ASN A 353 -12.05 -0.48 9.29
N GLN A 354 -12.73 -1.52 8.79
CA GLN A 354 -12.15 -2.49 7.87
C GLN A 354 -12.16 -1.97 6.44
N TYR A 355 -11.17 -2.38 5.67
CA TYR A 355 -11.04 -2.07 4.25
C TYR A 355 -11.61 -3.20 3.40
N ILE A 356 -12.22 -2.82 2.28
CA ILE A 356 -12.51 -3.77 1.21
C ILE A 356 -11.18 -4.40 0.76
N SER A 357 -11.13 -5.73 0.72
CA SER A 357 -9.96 -6.50 0.31
C SER A 357 -10.10 -7.02 -1.13
N ASN A 358 -8.96 -7.30 -1.77
CA ASN A 358 -8.90 -8.10 -2.99
C ASN A 358 -8.85 -9.62 -2.71
N LYS A 359 -8.74 -10.02 -1.44
CA LYS A 359 -8.77 -11.42 -1.02
C LYS A 359 -10.20 -11.94 -1.01
N ARG A 360 -10.35 -13.23 -1.30
CA ARG A 360 -11.62 -13.93 -1.30
C ARG A 360 -11.70 -14.90 -0.12
N SER A 361 -12.91 -15.15 0.31
CA SER A 361 -13.26 -16.14 1.31
C SER A 361 -12.75 -17.53 0.91
N THR A 362 -12.24 -18.27 1.88
CA THR A 362 -11.86 -19.68 1.70
C THR A 362 -12.99 -20.63 2.10
N ASN A 363 -13.97 -20.15 2.88
CA ASN A 363 -14.98 -20.98 3.53
C ASN A 363 -16.42 -20.66 3.11
N TYR A 364 -16.66 -19.56 2.38
CA TYR A 364 -18.00 -19.12 1.97
C TYR A 364 -18.13 -19.07 0.44
N LYS A 365 -18.90 -20.02 -0.09
CA LYS A 365 -19.43 -19.98 -1.46
C LYS A 365 -20.74 -19.21 -1.48
N VAL A 366 -20.91 -18.35 -2.48
CA VAL A 366 -22.18 -17.63 -2.68
C VAL A 366 -23.24 -18.64 -3.15
N PRO A 367 -24.37 -18.80 -2.43
CA PRO A 367 -25.41 -19.75 -2.79
C PRO A 367 -25.89 -19.59 -4.24
N GLY A 368 -25.92 -20.69 -4.99
CA GLY A 368 -26.35 -20.70 -6.39
C GLY A 368 -25.27 -20.34 -7.42
N ASP A 369 -24.01 -20.13 -6.99
CA ASP A 369 -22.85 -19.94 -7.86
C ASP A 369 -21.61 -20.67 -7.28
N ASP A 370 -20.64 -21.03 -8.13
CA ASP A 370 -19.39 -21.66 -7.69
C ASP A 370 -18.35 -20.65 -7.17
N ALA A 371 -18.68 -19.36 -7.17
CA ALA A 371 -17.80 -18.28 -6.75
C ALA A 371 -17.82 -18.04 -5.23
N VAL A 372 -16.68 -17.59 -4.70
CA VAL A 372 -16.52 -17.15 -3.31
C VAL A 372 -16.62 -15.63 -3.20
N ALA A 373 -17.04 -15.15 -2.03
CA ALA A 373 -17.18 -13.71 -1.77
C ALA A 373 -15.83 -13.03 -1.48
N PHE A 374 -15.72 -11.73 -1.78
CA PHE A 374 -14.61 -10.88 -1.32
C PHE A 374 -14.70 -10.62 0.18
N LEU A 375 -13.55 -10.37 0.79
CA LEU A 375 -13.41 -10.10 2.22
C LEU A 375 -13.35 -8.60 2.52
N VAL A 376 -13.59 -8.24 3.78
CA VAL A 376 -13.11 -7.00 4.38
C VAL A 376 -12.05 -7.33 5.44
N GLN A 377 -11.04 -6.48 5.61
CA GLN A 377 -9.88 -6.76 6.47
C GLN A 377 -9.41 -5.50 7.19
N ASN A 378 -8.66 -5.65 8.29
CA ASN A 378 -8.06 -4.49 8.98
C ASN A 378 -6.92 -3.84 8.18
N GLU A 379 -6.38 -4.56 7.19
CA GLU A 379 -5.33 -4.07 6.28
C GLU A 379 -5.95 -3.47 5.02
N SER A 380 -5.42 -2.34 4.57
CA SER A 380 -5.91 -1.69 3.34
C SER A 380 -5.52 -2.47 2.09
N ALA A 381 -6.46 -2.66 1.17
CA ALA A 381 -6.16 -3.09 -0.20
C ALA A 381 -6.30 -1.93 -1.18
N ILE A 382 -5.41 -1.88 -2.16
CA ILE A 382 -5.51 -0.96 -3.30
C ILE A 382 -6.44 -1.59 -4.34
N LEU A 383 -7.57 -0.94 -4.60
CA LEU A 383 -8.58 -1.39 -5.55
C LEU A 383 -8.51 -0.55 -6.81
N GLY A 384 -8.65 -1.20 -7.97
CA GLY A 384 -8.92 -0.51 -9.22
C GLY A 384 -10.38 -0.08 -9.23
N ILE A 385 -10.66 1.22 -9.36
CA ILE A 385 -12.02 1.72 -9.49
C ILE A 385 -12.04 2.64 -10.68
N ALA A 386 -12.76 2.24 -11.72
CA ALA A 386 -12.76 2.98 -12.96
C ALA A 386 -14.14 3.04 -13.60
N ASN A 387 -14.29 4.04 -14.46
CA ASN A 387 -15.52 4.27 -15.19
C ASN A 387 -15.44 3.61 -16.57
N LYS A 388 -15.89 2.35 -16.69
CA LYS A 388 -15.83 1.55 -17.94
C LYS A 388 -17.19 0.98 -18.40
N SER A 389 -18.31 1.53 -17.94
CA SER A 389 -19.66 1.04 -18.27
C SER A 389 -20.07 1.38 -19.72
N ASN A 390 -20.38 0.37 -20.53
CA ASN A 390 -20.89 0.55 -21.90
C ASN A 390 -22.40 0.92 -21.97
N ASN A 391 -23.16 0.86 -20.87
CA ASN A 391 -24.64 0.95 -20.94
C ASN A 391 -25.34 1.64 -19.76
N ASN A 392 -24.67 2.51 -19.00
CA ASN A 392 -25.29 3.50 -18.09
C ASN A 392 -24.21 4.41 -17.48
N LYS A 393 -24.15 5.67 -17.91
CA LYS A 393 -22.95 6.50 -17.83
C LYS A 393 -22.75 7.28 -16.53
N SER A 394 -23.07 6.66 -15.39
CA SER A 394 -22.86 7.26 -14.06
C SER A 394 -22.37 6.27 -12.99
N ALA A 395 -21.93 5.07 -13.38
CA ALA A 395 -21.44 4.04 -12.46
C ALA A 395 -19.94 3.76 -12.66
N PHE A 396 -19.33 3.18 -11.64
CA PHE A 396 -17.95 2.73 -11.60
C PHE A 396 -17.90 1.22 -11.45
N ILE A 397 -16.79 0.64 -11.88
CA ILE A 397 -16.50 -0.78 -11.76
C ILE A 397 -15.38 -0.93 -10.76
N PHE A 398 -15.59 -1.79 -9.76
CA PHE A 398 -14.53 -2.26 -8.88
C PHE A 398 -13.82 -3.44 -9.54
N TYR A 399 -12.50 -3.39 -9.60
CA TYR A 399 -11.68 -4.48 -10.09
C TYR A 399 -11.16 -5.28 -8.92
N ALA A 400 -11.36 -6.60 -9.01
CA ALA A 400 -10.90 -7.56 -8.02
C ALA A 400 -9.37 -7.59 -7.89
N ASN A 401 -8.71 -7.18 -8.95
CA ASN A 401 -7.28 -7.13 -9.07
C ASN A 401 -6.95 -5.88 -9.92
N THR A 402 -6.06 -4.99 -9.49
CA THR A 402 -5.66 -3.80 -10.27
C THR A 402 -4.91 -4.15 -11.56
N GLN A 403 -4.57 -5.44 -11.75
CA GLN A 403 -3.79 -5.95 -12.85
C GLN A 403 -4.63 -6.30 -14.06
N ALA A 404 -5.22 -7.48 -14.00
CA ALA A 404 -6.08 -7.96 -15.02
C ALA A 404 -7.43 -7.31 -14.79
N TRP A 405 -7.75 -6.31 -15.61
CA TRP A 405 -9.10 -5.75 -15.75
C TRP A 405 -10.12 -6.80 -16.24
N ASN A 406 -9.75 -8.09 -16.25
CA ASN A 406 -10.56 -9.22 -16.66
C ASN A 406 -11.53 -9.69 -15.56
N THR A 407 -11.39 -9.27 -14.29
CA THR A 407 -12.36 -9.61 -13.24
C THR A 407 -12.76 -8.42 -12.37
N GLN A 408 -14.08 -8.27 -12.21
CA GLN A 408 -14.74 -7.19 -11.51
C GLN A 408 -15.52 -7.74 -10.32
N PHE A 409 -15.83 -6.87 -9.37
CA PHE A 409 -16.81 -7.16 -8.34
C PHE A 409 -18.20 -7.29 -8.95
N HIS A 410 -18.91 -8.34 -8.56
CA HIS A 410 -20.19 -8.72 -9.12
C HIS A 410 -21.20 -8.96 -8.00
N ALA A 411 -22.31 -8.25 -8.05
CA ALA A 411 -23.37 -8.23 -7.05
C ALA A 411 -24.67 -8.84 -7.59
N LYS A 412 -24.67 -10.15 -7.87
CA LYS A 412 -25.79 -10.87 -8.52
C LYS A 412 -26.99 -11.14 -7.62
N HIS A 413 -26.78 -11.40 -6.33
CA HIS A 413 -27.81 -11.92 -5.42
C HIS A 413 -28.16 -10.95 -4.29
N ASP A 414 -29.39 -11.05 -3.82
CA ASP A 414 -29.94 -10.24 -2.72
C ASP A 414 -29.46 -10.74 -1.36
N ASN A 415 -28.88 -9.86 -0.53
CA ASN A 415 -28.35 -10.23 0.78
C ASN A 415 -27.28 -11.33 0.69
N HIS A 416 -26.29 -11.14 -0.18
CA HIS A 416 -25.19 -12.08 -0.41
C HIS A 416 -23.84 -11.37 -0.59
N GLY A 417 -22.76 -12.17 -0.56
CA GLY A 417 -21.40 -11.68 -0.73
C GLY A 417 -21.11 -11.23 -2.16
N VAL A 418 -20.28 -10.19 -2.30
CA VAL A 418 -19.81 -9.70 -3.60
C VAL A 418 -18.80 -10.68 -4.16
N MET A 419 -19.00 -11.17 -5.37
CA MET A 419 -18.16 -12.19 -6.00
C MET A 419 -17.33 -11.62 -7.16
N SER A 420 -16.46 -12.44 -7.74
CA SER A 420 -15.67 -12.09 -8.92
C SER A 420 -16.40 -12.48 -10.21
N TRP A 421 -16.40 -11.63 -11.23
CA TRP A 421 -16.98 -11.92 -12.57
C TRP A 421 -16.23 -11.20 -13.69
N ASN A 422 -16.27 -11.69 -14.92
CA ASN A 422 -15.42 -11.23 -16.03
C ASN A 422 -16.14 -10.52 -17.19
N ASP A 423 -17.33 -9.98 -16.93
CA ASP A 423 -18.15 -9.25 -17.90
C ASP A 423 -18.30 -7.78 -17.49
N VAL A 424 -17.43 -6.92 -18.04
CA VAL A 424 -17.39 -5.49 -17.70
C VAL A 424 -18.71 -4.75 -17.98
N ASP A 425 -19.53 -5.27 -18.89
CA ASP A 425 -20.77 -4.65 -19.32
C ASP A 425 -21.98 -5.11 -18.50
N ASN A 426 -21.77 -6.10 -17.62
CA ASN A 426 -22.82 -6.60 -16.77
C ASN A 426 -23.30 -5.52 -15.79
N ALA A 427 -24.62 -5.31 -15.72
CA ALA A 427 -25.21 -4.35 -14.79
C ALA A 427 -24.86 -4.69 -13.32
N ASN A 428 -24.63 -5.96 -13.00
CA ASN A 428 -24.23 -6.41 -11.67
C ASN A 428 -22.77 -6.08 -11.29
N ASN A 429 -21.98 -5.53 -12.22
CA ASN A 429 -20.60 -5.06 -12.00
C ASN A 429 -20.49 -3.55 -11.78
N GLN A 430 -21.63 -2.85 -11.81
CA GLN A 430 -21.69 -1.39 -11.82
C GLN A 430 -22.14 -0.86 -10.47
N PHE A 431 -21.39 0.09 -9.92
CA PHE A 431 -21.58 0.66 -8.59
C PHE A 431 -21.64 2.19 -8.67
N VAL A 432 -22.62 2.78 -8.00
CA VAL A 432 -22.80 4.23 -7.90
C VAL A 432 -22.29 4.68 -6.54
N PHE A 433 -21.48 5.75 -6.57
CA PHE A 433 -20.89 6.36 -5.38
C PHE A 433 -21.67 7.63 -5.06
N ASN A 434 -22.47 7.57 -4.00
CA ASN A 434 -23.28 8.71 -3.60
C ASN A 434 -22.59 9.40 -2.42
N PRO A 435 -22.15 10.66 -2.59
CA PRO A 435 -21.39 11.36 -1.56
C PRO A 435 -22.24 11.58 -0.32
N VAL A 436 -21.65 11.31 0.83
CA VAL A 436 -22.18 11.67 2.15
C VAL A 436 -21.43 12.93 2.60
N PRO A 437 -22.14 14.05 2.87
CA PRO A 437 -21.49 15.29 3.27
C PRO A 437 -20.64 15.11 4.52
N GLN A 438 -19.44 15.71 4.54
CA GLN A 438 -18.55 15.67 5.71
C GLN A 438 -19.26 16.19 6.98
N ALA A 439 -20.11 17.21 6.85
CA ALA A 439 -20.89 17.73 7.97
C ALA A 439 -21.88 16.70 8.56
N ASP A 440 -22.39 15.76 7.77
CA ASP A 440 -23.25 14.69 8.28
C ASP A 440 -22.42 13.58 8.93
N ILE A 441 -21.25 13.26 8.37
CA ILE A 441 -20.27 12.39 9.02
C ILE A 441 -19.85 12.94 10.38
N ASP A 442 -19.53 14.23 10.46
CA ASP A 442 -19.10 14.89 11.69
C ASP A 442 -20.20 14.88 12.76
N LYS A 443 -21.48 14.97 12.37
CA LYS A 443 -22.62 14.83 13.28
C LYS A 443 -22.70 13.44 13.90
N ILE A 444 -22.57 12.38 13.10
CA ILE A 444 -22.76 11.00 13.56
C ILE A 444 -21.49 10.37 14.13
N LYS A 445 -20.30 10.95 13.89
CA LYS A 445 -19.01 10.38 14.34
C LYS A 445 -18.97 10.11 15.84
N ALA A 446 -19.47 11.05 16.65
CA ALA A 446 -19.54 10.89 18.09
C ALA A 446 -20.53 9.79 18.50
N GLU A 447 -21.68 9.70 17.82
CA GLU A 447 -22.67 8.65 18.06
C GLU A 447 -22.14 7.26 17.69
N VAL A 448 -21.43 7.12 16.58
CA VAL A 448 -20.78 5.86 16.16
C VAL A 448 -19.68 5.46 17.15
N ALA A 449 -18.86 6.42 17.60
CA ALA A 449 -17.88 6.15 18.66
C ALA A 449 -18.57 5.71 19.96
N GLN A 450 -19.70 6.33 20.31
CA GLN A 450 -20.49 5.98 21.48
C GLN A 450 -21.13 4.58 21.34
N GLN A 451 -21.59 4.20 20.15
CA GLN A 451 -22.10 2.85 19.87
C GLN A 451 -21.03 1.79 20.11
N LYS A 452 -19.80 2.00 19.63
CA LYS A 452 -18.67 1.10 19.91
C LYS A 452 -18.39 0.98 21.41
N LEU A 453 -18.36 2.09 22.15
CA LEU A 453 -18.22 2.03 23.61
C LEU A 453 -19.35 1.24 24.27
N ASN A 454 -20.59 1.38 23.78
CA ASN A 454 -21.72 0.59 24.29
C ASN A 454 -21.55 -0.91 23.97
N GLU A 455 -21.04 -1.26 22.79
CA GLU A 455 -20.74 -2.64 22.41
C GLU A 455 -19.61 -3.23 23.25
N ASP A 456 -18.52 -2.48 23.45
CA ASP A 456 -17.38 -2.85 24.28
C ASP A 456 -17.80 -3.06 25.74
N LEU A 457 -18.55 -2.11 26.31
CA LEU A 457 -19.10 -2.25 27.66
C LEU A 457 -20.05 -3.43 27.77
N ASN A 458 -20.88 -3.68 26.75
CA ASN A 458 -21.80 -4.81 26.75
C ASN A 458 -21.07 -6.15 26.70
N ALA A 459 -19.95 -6.24 25.97
CA ALA A 459 -19.11 -7.43 25.94
C ALA A 459 -18.52 -7.73 27.33
N VAL A 460 -17.90 -6.72 27.96
CA VAL A 460 -17.32 -6.87 29.31
C VAL A 460 -18.42 -7.14 30.34
N TYR A 461 -19.57 -6.45 30.26
CA TYR A 461 -20.72 -6.67 31.12
C TYR A 461 -21.27 -8.09 31.03
N SER A 462 -21.46 -8.60 29.81
CA SER A 462 -21.96 -9.96 29.59
C SER A 462 -21.01 -11.01 30.19
N GLN A 463 -19.69 -10.83 29.99
CA GLN A 463 -18.67 -11.72 30.56
C GLN A 463 -18.64 -11.65 32.09
N ALA A 464 -18.59 -10.43 32.64
CA ALA A 464 -18.54 -10.15 34.06
C ALA A 464 -19.75 -10.73 34.79
N LEU A 465 -20.95 -10.51 34.26
CA LEU A 465 -22.19 -11.01 34.84
C LEU A 465 -22.28 -12.54 34.76
N SER A 466 -21.86 -13.14 33.64
CA SER A 466 -21.81 -14.59 33.47
C SER A 466 -20.88 -15.26 34.49
N VAL A 467 -19.69 -14.70 34.69
CA VAL A 467 -18.71 -15.22 35.66
C VAL A 467 -19.17 -15.02 37.10
N TYR A 468 -19.76 -13.88 37.43
CA TYR A 468 -20.35 -13.63 38.74
C TYR A 468 -21.33 -14.74 39.12
N TRP A 469 -22.26 -15.05 38.21
CA TRP A 469 -23.27 -16.07 38.42
C TRP A 469 -22.74 -17.50 38.40
N SER A 470 -21.64 -17.76 37.69
CA SER A 470 -21.01 -19.10 37.67
C SER A 470 -20.54 -19.57 39.06
N GLY A 471 -20.34 -18.64 40.00
CA GLY A 471 -19.97 -18.94 41.37
C GLY A 471 -21.14 -19.34 42.28
N ILE A 472 -22.38 -19.11 41.85
CA ILE A 472 -23.59 -19.30 42.65
C ILE A 472 -24.30 -20.57 42.19
N LYS A 473 -24.51 -21.51 43.11
CA LYS A 473 -25.29 -22.72 42.89
C LYS A 473 -26.66 -22.56 43.55
N VAL A 474 -27.71 -22.89 42.81
CA VAL A 474 -29.09 -22.85 43.32
C VAL A 474 -29.67 -24.25 43.26
N THR A 475 -30.41 -24.61 44.30
CA THR A 475 -31.14 -25.88 44.42
C THR A 475 -32.63 -25.60 44.64
N GLY A 476 -33.48 -26.55 44.26
CA GLY A 476 -34.93 -26.43 44.43
C GLY A 476 -35.70 -27.45 43.60
N ALA A 477 -35.26 -27.69 42.36
CA ALA A 477 -35.82 -28.76 41.54
C ALA A 477 -35.48 -30.15 42.12
N PRO A 478 -36.43 -31.09 42.16
CA PRO A 478 -36.17 -32.49 42.55
C PRO A 478 -35.18 -33.15 41.58
N ALA A 479 -34.17 -33.82 42.12
CA ALA A 479 -33.15 -34.56 41.36
C ALA A 479 -33.67 -35.94 40.92
N ASP A 480 -34.79 -35.96 40.20
CA ASP A 480 -35.49 -37.14 39.69
C ASP A 480 -35.94 -36.96 38.24
N GLU A 481 -36.44 -38.03 37.65
CA GLU A 481 -36.92 -38.10 36.27
C GLU A 481 -38.33 -37.56 36.04
N VAL A 482 -39.00 -37.06 37.09
CA VAL A 482 -40.44 -36.76 37.07
C VAL A 482 -40.68 -35.28 36.80
N PHE A 483 -41.38 -34.96 35.70
CA PHE A 483 -41.74 -33.58 35.31
C PHE A 483 -43.20 -33.23 35.61
N THR A 484 -44.08 -34.22 35.75
CA THR A 484 -45.50 -34.03 36.09
C THR A 484 -45.76 -34.28 37.58
N ASP A 485 -46.68 -33.52 38.20
CA ASP A 485 -47.15 -33.72 39.58
C ASP A 485 -46.08 -33.66 40.71
N ASN A 486 -44.95 -32.98 40.50
CA ASN A 486 -43.84 -32.92 41.45
C ASN A 486 -43.52 -31.50 41.99
N GLY A 487 -44.51 -30.60 42.03
CA GLY A 487 -44.35 -29.24 42.58
C GLY A 487 -43.72 -28.21 41.62
N GLY A 488 -43.65 -28.53 40.32
CA GLY A 488 -43.31 -27.57 39.27
C GLY A 488 -44.42 -26.53 39.09
N LEU A 489 -44.03 -25.31 38.74
CA LEU A 489 -44.93 -24.15 38.64
C LEU A 489 -45.26 -23.75 37.20
N ALA A 490 -44.64 -24.35 36.18
CA ALA A 490 -44.86 -23.95 34.79
C ALA A 490 -46.28 -24.32 34.33
N VAL A 491 -47.00 -23.35 33.76
CA VAL A 491 -48.39 -23.52 33.29
C VAL A 491 -48.50 -23.39 31.78
N GLN A 492 -47.76 -22.45 31.19
CA GLN A 492 -47.79 -22.19 29.76
C GLN A 492 -46.41 -21.82 29.24
N TYR A 493 -46.09 -22.26 28.02
CA TYR A 493 -44.82 -22.00 27.33
C TYR A 493 -45.02 -21.10 26.12
N PHE A 494 -44.03 -20.25 25.85
CA PHE A 494 -44.01 -19.30 24.75
C PHE A 494 -42.61 -19.27 24.11
N SER A 495 -42.54 -19.16 22.79
CA SER A 495 -41.28 -18.90 22.10
C SER A 495 -41.56 -18.40 20.69
N GLU A 496 -41.11 -17.19 20.36
CA GLU A 496 -41.10 -16.72 18.97
C GLU A 496 -39.96 -17.35 18.16
N SER A 497 -39.00 -17.96 18.85
CA SER A 497 -37.97 -18.77 18.22
C SER A 497 -38.47 -20.16 17.86
N LYS A 498 -39.73 -20.53 18.09
CA LYS A 498 -40.25 -21.88 17.75
C LYS A 498 -40.06 -22.17 16.26
N ASP A 499 -39.55 -23.34 15.93
CA ASP A 499 -39.53 -23.81 14.55
C ASP A 499 -40.96 -24.00 14.02
N ALA A 500 -41.23 -23.56 12.79
CA ALA A 500 -42.58 -23.63 12.22
C ALA A 500 -43.00 -25.05 11.85
N SER A 501 -42.04 -25.96 11.61
CA SER A 501 -42.27 -27.31 11.08
C SER A 501 -41.81 -28.43 12.02
N GLU A 502 -41.02 -28.12 13.05
CA GLU A 502 -40.48 -29.10 13.99
C GLU A 502 -40.79 -28.77 15.46
N GLY A 503 -41.20 -29.79 16.23
CA GLY A 503 -41.50 -29.68 17.65
C GLY A 503 -42.70 -28.80 18.02
N THR A 504 -43.13 -28.87 19.29
CA THR A 504 -44.27 -28.12 19.82
C THR A 504 -43.93 -27.49 21.17
N LEU A 505 -44.68 -26.48 21.60
CA LEU A 505 -44.49 -25.87 22.92
C LEU A 505 -45.14 -26.73 24.01
N GLU A 506 -46.21 -27.44 23.66
CA GLU A 506 -46.96 -28.35 24.53
C GLU A 506 -46.11 -29.52 25.02
N ALA A 507 -45.12 -29.94 24.22
CA ALA A 507 -44.17 -30.99 24.59
C ALA A 507 -43.42 -30.70 25.90
N LEU A 508 -43.12 -29.42 26.18
CA LEU A 508 -42.28 -29.03 27.33
C LEU A 508 -42.86 -29.34 28.70
N GLY A 509 -44.13 -29.76 28.79
CA GLY A 509 -44.75 -30.13 30.06
C GLY A 509 -45.76 -31.27 29.95
N ASP A 510 -45.64 -32.14 28.95
CA ASP A 510 -46.55 -33.28 28.78
C ASP A 510 -46.11 -34.56 29.53
N GLY A 511 -44.88 -34.59 30.04
CA GLY A 511 -44.28 -35.74 30.72
C GLY A 511 -43.74 -36.81 29.76
N ASP A 512 -43.69 -36.55 28.45
CA ASP A 512 -43.25 -37.46 27.41
C ASP A 512 -41.90 -37.04 26.81
N PHE A 513 -40.86 -37.83 27.09
CA PHE A 513 -39.53 -37.59 26.55
C PHE A 513 -39.42 -37.80 25.03
N GLU A 514 -40.38 -38.46 24.37
CA GLU A 514 -40.38 -38.60 22.90
C GLU A 514 -40.90 -37.35 22.18
N SER A 515 -41.75 -36.56 22.85
CA SER A 515 -42.17 -35.25 22.38
C SER A 515 -41.05 -34.21 22.63
N TYR A 516 -41.03 -33.13 21.86
CA TYR A 516 -40.01 -32.08 22.05
C TYR A 516 -40.41 -30.73 21.47
N PHE A 517 -39.86 -29.68 22.05
CA PHE A 517 -39.74 -28.35 21.48
C PHE A 517 -38.46 -28.26 20.65
N HIS A 518 -38.50 -27.47 19.57
CA HIS A 518 -37.32 -27.09 18.81
C HIS A 518 -37.40 -25.63 18.38
N SER A 519 -36.28 -24.91 18.53
CA SER A 519 -36.15 -23.54 18.02
C SER A 519 -35.78 -23.52 16.52
N ASN A 520 -36.07 -22.45 15.79
CA ASN A 520 -35.95 -22.38 14.34
C ASN A 520 -34.50 -22.49 13.87
N TRP A 521 -34.13 -23.66 13.35
CA TRP A 521 -32.80 -23.92 12.81
C TRP A 521 -32.75 -23.83 11.27
N HIS A 522 -33.91 -23.85 10.61
CA HIS A 522 -34.05 -23.79 9.16
C HIS A 522 -33.56 -22.45 8.55
N ASN A 523 -33.50 -21.38 9.35
CA ASN A 523 -33.04 -20.06 8.91
C ASN A 523 -31.50 -19.89 8.81
N GLY A 524 -30.73 -20.98 8.95
CA GLY A 524 -29.28 -21.00 8.75
C GLY A 524 -28.48 -20.54 9.97
N THR A 525 -27.14 -20.50 9.82
CA THR A 525 -26.16 -20.35 10.93
C THR A 525 -26.50 -19.24 11.93
N PHE A 526 -26.54 -19.60 13.20
CA PHE A 526 -26.85 -18.73 14.33
C PHE A 526 -25.70 -18.79 15.35
N ASN A 527 -25.33 -17.63 15.91
CA ASN A 527 -24.34 -17.53 17.00
C ASN A 527 -25.06 -16.87 18.18
N PRO A 528 -25.21 -17.58 19.32
CA PRO A 528 -25.90 -17.07 20.49
C PRO A 528 -25.06 -15.98 21.18
N SER A 529 -25.73 -14.96 21.71
CA SER A 529 -25.17 -13.89 22.56
C SER A 529 -26.29 -13.28 23.41
N LEU A 530 -25.96 -12.41 24.37
CA LEU A 530 -26.97 -11.71 25.17
C LEU A 530 -27.93 -10.83 24.35
N ASN A 531 -27.55 -10.43 23.14
CA ASN A 531 -28.38 -9.61 22.25
C ASN A 531 -29.01 -10.41 21.10
N LYS A 532 -28.68 -11.71 21.00
CA LYS A 532 -29.12 -12.59 19.92
C LYS A 532 -29.17 -14.01 20.44
N TYR A 533 -30.33 -14.47 20.88
CA TYR A 533 -30.53 -15.78 21.50
C TYR A 533 -31.84 -16.41 21.03
N HIS A 534 -31.93 -17.73 21.09
CA HIS A 534 -33.20 -18.44 21.12
C HIS A 534 -33.58 -18.72 22.58
N TYR A 535 -34.86 -18.91 22.85
CA TYR A 535 -35.34 -19.02 24.22
C TYR A 535 -36.64 -19.83 24.32
N VAL A 536 -36.96 -20.20 25.55
CA VAL A 536 -38.31 -20.61 25.99
C VAL A 536 -38.73 -19.67 27.11
N ALA A 537 -39.91 -19.07 27.00
CA ALA A 537 -40.55 -18.31 28.06
C ALA A 537 -41.69 -19.09 28.69
N VAL A 538 -41.97 -18.84 29.97
CA VAL A 538 -42.86 -19.65 30.80
C VAL A 538 -43.70 -18.74 31.70
N GLU A 539 -45.01 -18.98 31.73
CA GLU A 539 -45.91 -18.47 32.78
C GLU A 539 -45.93 -19.44 33.96
N LEU A 540 -45.81 -18.91 35.18
CA LEU A 540 -45.91 -19.68 36.41
C LEU A 540 -47.31 -19.59 37.05
N SER A 541 -47.71 -20.66 37.76
CA SER A 541 -48.97 -20.74 38.50
C SER A 541 -49.03 -19.75 39.67
N GLU A 542 -47.87 -19.40 40.22
CA GLU A 542 -47.66 -18.34 41.21
C GLU A 542 -46.34 -17.60 40.96
N ALA A 543 -46.23 -16.37 41.45
CA ALA A 543 -45.02 -15.57 41.28
C ALA A 543 -43.90 -15.99 42.24
N LEU A 544 -42.65 -15.99 41.77
CA LEU A 544 -41.46 -16.25 42.57
C LEU A 544 -40.74 -14.95 42.94
N SER A 545 -40.18 -14.88 44.15
CA SER A 545 -39.61 -13.64 44.71
C SER A 545 -38.22 -13.71 45.34
N LYS A 546 -37.55 -14.87 45.31
CA LYS A 546 -36.22 -15.05 45.95
C LYS A 546 -35.22 -15.82 45.09
N GLY A 547 -35.71 -16.63 44.18
CA GLY A 547 -34.91 -17.49 43.34
C GLY A 547 -35.76 -18.55 42.66
N LEU A 548 -35.19 -19.16 41.63
CA LEU A 548 -35.80 -20.25 40.89
C LEU A 548 -34.78 -21.34 40.60
N SER A 549 -35.29 -22.55 40.43
CA SER A 549 -34.56 -23.70 39.89
C SER A 549 -35.34 -24.21 38.68
N VAL A 550 -34.68 -24.33 37.53
CA VAL A 550 -35.24 -24.94 36.32
C VAL A 550 -34.75 -26.37 36.23
N LYS A 551 -35.64 -27.29 35.89
CA LYS A 551 -35.31 -28.66 35.48
C LYS A 551 -35.68 -28.81 34.02
N MET A 552 -34.83 -29.47 33.24
CA MET A 552 -35.06 -29.67 31.80
C MET A 552 -34.52 -31.01 31.32
N ALA A 553 -35.12 -31.54 30.25
CA ALA A 553 -34.69 -32.78 29.61
C ALA A 553 -34.24 -32.54 28.18
N LYS A 554 -33.13 -33.18 27.77
CA LYS A 554 -32.71 -33.21 26.37
C LYS A 554 -33.74 -33.96 25.53
N ARG A 555 -33.88 -33.54 24.26
CA ARG A 555 -34.50 -34.39 23.23
C ARG A 555 -33.80 -35.74 23.17
N MET A 556 -34.53 -36.82 22.91
CA MET A 556 -34.01 -38.19 22.86
C MET A 556 -32.77 -38.40 21.97
N ASN A 557 -32.66 -37.70 20.84
CA ASN A 557 -31.49 -37.81 19.96
C ASN A 557 -30.26 -37.00 20.44
N MET A 558 -30.38 -36.35 21.60
CA MET A 558 -29.41 -35.49 22.29
C MET A 558 -28.89 -34.36 21.42
N GLN A 559 -29.75 -33.76 20.60
CA GLN A 559 -29.40 -32.63 19.75
C GLN A 559 -29.76 -31.28 20.39
N GLU A 560 -28.87 -30.30 20.25
CA GLU A 560 -29.12 -28.85 20.44
C GLU A 560 -29.61 -28.46 21.85
N TYR A 561 -28.87 -28.82 22.89
CA TYR A 561 -29.23 -28.52 24.27
C TYR A 561 -28.47 -27.29 24.84
N PRO A 562 -29.09 -26.54 25.76
CA PRO A 562 -28.44 -25.39 26.39
C PRO A 562 -27.34 -25.82 27.36
N MET A 563 -26.26 -25.06 27.37
CA MET A 563 -25.16 -25.16 28.34
C MET A 563 -25.12 -23.95 29.28
N GLN A 564 -25.71 -22.83 28.86
CA GLN A 564 -25.89 -21.65 29.68
C GLN A 564 -27.18 -20.92 29.29
N LEU A 565 -27.89 -20.43 30.30
CA LEU A 565 -29.12 -19.66 30.17
C LEU A 565 -28.91 -18.25 30.74
N ALA A 566 -29.26 -17.23 29.98
CA ALA A 566 -29.63 -15.92 30.52
C ALA A 566 -31.11 -15.98 30.94
N ILE A 567 -31.40 -15.59 32.18
CA ILE A 567 -32.72 -15.72 32.77
C ILE A 567 -33.31 -14.34 33.00
N PHE A 568 -34.48 -14.11 32.42
CA PHE A 568 -35.20 -12.85 32.53
C PHE A 568 -36.53 -13.04 33.26
N GLY A 569 -36.98 -12.01 33.98
CA GLY A 569 -38.27 -11.98 34.67
C GLY A 569 -39.20 -10.88 34.16
N ALA A 570 -40.50 -11.14 34.22
CA ALA A 570 -41.56 -10.13 34.01
C ALA A 570 -42.77 -10.40 34.93
N ASN A 571 -43.50 -9.34 35.27
CA ASN A 571 -44.74 -9.43 36.06
C ASN A 571 -45.99 -9.57 35.18
N GLU A 572 -45.93 -9.01 33.97
CA GLU A 572 -47.02 -9.00 33.00
C GLU A 572 -46.46 -9.42 31.64
N MET A 573 -47.25 -10.22 30.92
CA MET A 573 -46.99 -10.58 29.54
C MET A 573 -47.66 -9.57 28.62
N ALA A 574 -46.95 -9.05 27.62
CA ALA A 574 -47.56 -8.25 26.57
C ALA A 574 -48.38 -9.13 25.60
N GLU A 575 -49.02 -8.54 24.59
CA GLU A 575 -49.78 -9.29 23.58
C GLU A 575 -48.88 -10.26 22.78
N THR A 576 -47.60 -9.92 22.62
CA THR A 576 -46.55 -10.78 22.06
C THR A 576 -45.37 -10.89 23.02
N ASP A 577 -44.52 -11.90 22.86
CA ASP A 577 -43.32 -12.03 23.68
C ASP A 577 -42.24 -11.01 23.31
N ALA A 578 -42.13 -10.64 22.03
CA ALA A 578 -41.26 -9.58 21.56
C ALA A 578 -41.50 -8.25 22.27
N ASP A 579 -42.76 -7.93 22.57
CA ASP A 579 -43.15 -6.66 23.19
C ASP A 579 -43.09 -6.68 24.73
N THR A 580 -42.81 -7.83 25.33
CA THR A 580 -42.77 -7.98 26.78
C THR A 580 -41.51 -7.34 27.37
N LYS A 581 -41.67 -6.58 28.46
CA LYS A 581 -40.56 -5.91 29.15
C LYS A 581 -39.84 -6.89 30.09
N TRP A 582 -38.87 -7.59 29.53
CA TRP A 582 -38.03 -8.55 30.24
C TRP A 582 -36.90 -7.86 31.01
N GLU A 583 -36.77 -8.18 32.30
CA GLU A 583 -35.64 -7.77 33.13
C GLU A 583 -34.61 -8.89 33.21
N LEU A 584 -33.35 -8.64 32.83
CA LEU A 584 -32.28 -9.62 33.00
C LEU A 584 -31.95 -9.79 34.48
N LEU A 585 -32.22 -10.97 35.02
CA LEU A 585 -32.02 -11.29 36.44
C LEU A 585 -30.66 -11.92 36.70
N GLY A 586 -30.17 -12.73 35.76
CA GLY A 586 -28.87 -13.38 35.89
C GLY A 586 -28.59 -14.44 34.84
N PHE A 587 -27.52 -15.20 35.07
CA PHE A 587 -27.14 -16.33 34.24
C PHE A 587 -27.11 -17.60 35.06
N SER A 588 -27.32 -18.75 34.43
CA SER A 588 -27.00 -20.04 35.04
C SER A 588 -26.37 -20.94 33.99
N ASN A 589 -25.27 -21.59 34.36
CA ASN A 589 -24.82 -22.76 33.61
C ASN A 589 -25.82 -23.89 33.85
N VAL A 590 -26.01 -24.75 32.85
CA VAL A 590 -26.86 -25.93 32.96
C VAL A 590 -25.99 -27.11 33.38
N THR A 591 -26.34 -27.75 34.49
CA THR A 591 -25.67 -28.97 34.95
C THR A 591 -26.45 -30.16 34.46
N TRP A 592 -25.86 -30.95 33.55
CA TRP A 592 -26.45 -32.18 33.01
C TRP A 592 -25.85 -33.41 33.72
N ASP A 593 -26.46 -33.86 34.80
CA ASP A 593 -25.94 -34.92 35.67
C ASP A 593 -26.99 -35.96 36.11
N ILE A 594 -28.27 -35.75 35.81
CA ILE A 594 -29.34 -36.67 36.17
C ILE A 594 -29.57 -37.69 35.03
N THR A 595 -29.59 -38.98 35.38
CA THR A 595 -29.88 -40.08 34.47
C THR A 595 -31.38 -40.33 34.41
N ASN A 596 -31.94 -40.52 33.21
CA ASN A 596 -33.34 -40.87 33.04
C ASN A 596 -33.50 -42.41 32.91
N PRO A 597 -34.04 -43.11 33.93
CA PRO A 597 -34.22 -44.56 33.88
C PRO A 597 -35.32 -45.02 32.91
N ASN A 598 -36.19 -44.11 32.45
CA ASN A 598 -37.28 -44.43 31.52
C ASN A 598 -36.81 -44.50 30.05
N VAL A 599 -35.56 -44.11 29.78
CA VAL A 599 -34.95 -44.21 28.45
C VAL A 599 -34.18 -45.52 28.35
N THR A 600 -34.53 -46.37 27.38
CA THR A 600 -33.94 -47.71 27.23
C THR A 600 -32.53 -47.70 26.64
N ASN A 601 -32.14 -46.65 25.92
CA ASN A 601 -30.80 -46.48 25.40
C ASN A 601 -29.89 -45.85 26.47
N GLU A 602 -28.89 -46.59 26.93
CA GLU A 602 -28.00 -46.18 28.02
C GLU A 602 -27.26 -44.86 27.74
N ALA A 603 -26.84 -44.62 26.50
CA ALA A 603 -26.16 -43.38 26.12
C ALA A 603 -27.11 -42.17 26.09
N GLN A 604 -28.38 -42.36 25.73
CA GLN A 604 -29.41 -41.31 25.74
C GLN A 604 -29.97 -41.07 27.15
N ALA A 605 -29.98 -42.10 28.01
CA ALA A 605 -30.43 -42.02 29.39
C ALA A 605 -29.45 -41.27 30.30
N ALA A 606 -28.14 -41.45 30.09
CA ALA A 606 -27.11 -40.83 30.91
C ALA A 606 -27.06 -39.31 30.70
N LYS A 607 -27.09 -38.55 31.81
CA LYS A 607 -27.03 -37.07 31.78
C LYS A 607 -28.11 -36.45 30.87
N ALA A 608 -29.28 -37.08 30.83
CA ALA A 608 -30.43 -36.70 30.00
C ALA A 608 -31.19 -35.50 30.58
N ILE A 609 -31.12 -35.33 31.90
CA ILE A 609 -31.84 -34.31 32.65
C ILE A 609 -30.84 -33.38 33.32
N GLY A 610 -31.15 -32.10 33.31
CA GLY A 610 -30.28 -31.07 33.84
C GLY A 610 -31.01 -30.01 34.62
N THR A 611 -30.26 -29.31 35.47
CA THR A 611 -30.76 -28.22 36.30
C THR A 611 -29.98 -26.94 36.10
N ALA A 612 -30.67 -25.82 36.30
CA ALA A 612 -30.13 -24.47 36.30
C ALA A 612 -30.87 -23.65 37.37
N GLY A 613 -30.31 -22.55 37.84
CA GLY A 613 -31.01 -21.70 38.79
C GLY A 613 -30.27 -20.42 39.15
N ILE A 614 -31.03 -19.43 39.57
CA ILE A 614 -30.53 -18.12 40.02
C ILE A 614 -31.31 -17.67 41.26
N THR A 615 -30.70 -16.80 42.06
CA THR A 615 -31.40 -15.96 43.03
C THR A 615 -31.69 -14.59 42.40
N PHE A 616 -32.66 -13.85 42.91
CA PHE A 616 -32.97 -12.50 42.42
C PHE A 616 -33.82 -11.74 43.44
N GLU A 617 -33.77 -10.41 43.32
CA GLU A 617 -34.67 -9.49 44.02
C GLU A 617 -35.92 -9.24 43.17
N GLY A 618 -37.02 -8.84 43.80
CA GLY A 618 -38.30 -8.59 43.13
C GLY A 618 -39.24 -9.79 43.17
N SER A 619 -40.33 -9.72 42.41
CA SER A 619 -41.32 -10.80 42.27
C SER A 619 -41.73 -10.86 40.81
N TYR A 620 -41.75 -12.05 40.22
CA TYR A 620 -42.05 -12.24 38.79
C TYR A 620 -42.91 -13.48 38.57
N LYS A 621 -43.87 -13.39 37.64
CA LYS A 621 -44.77 -14.48 37.26
C LYS A 621 -44.38 -15.13 35.93
N TYR A 622 -43.68 -14.40 35.08
CA TYR A 622 -43.21 -14.88 33.77
C TYR A 622 -41.68 -14.91 33.77
N PHE A 623 -41.11 -15.97 33.22
CA PHE A 623 -39.66 -16.13 33.07
C PHE A 623 -39.28 -16.48 31.65
N LYS A 624 -38.16 -15.93 31.15
CA LYS A 624 -37.58 -16.25 29.84
C LYS A 624 -36.20 -16.86 30.03
N PHE A 625 -36.00 -18.04 29.45
CA PHE A 625 -34.78 -18.84 29.50
C PHE A 625 -34.10 -18.79 28.14
N ALA A 626 -33.18 -17.85 27.97
CA ALA A 626 -32.48 -17.60 26.72
C ALA A 626 -31.13 -18.34 26.68
N ALA A 627 -30.92 -19.22 25.70
CA ALA A 627 -29.66 -19.93 25.59
C ALA A 627 -28.56 -19.03 25.00
N THR A 628 -27.54 -18.77 25.82
CA THR A 628 -26.34 -18.02 25.41
C THR A 628 -25.19 -18.94 25.04
N LYS A 629 -25.24 -20.21 25.44
CA LYS A 629 -24.34 -21.28 25.01
C LYS A 629 -25.11 -22.57 24.81
N THR A 630 -24.75 -23.35 23.80
CA THR A 630 -25.43 -24.60 23.42
C THR A 630 -24.43 -25.63 22.93
N GLU A 631 -24.79 -26.91 22.98
CA GLU A 631 -23.99 -27.98 22.39
C GLU A 631 -24.86 -28.78 21.42
N TYR A 632 -24.31 -29.09 20.24
CA TYR A 632 -25.06 -29.85 19.23
C TYR A 632 -25.29 -31.28 19.68
N ARG A 633 -24.24 -32.10 19.87
CA ARG A 633 -24.38 -33.49 20.31
C ARG A 633 -23.19 -33.91 21.16
N ILE A 634 -23.41 -34.93 21.99
CA ILE A 634 -22.37 -35.47 22.87
C ILE A 634 -21.22 -36.13 22.08
N ASP A 635 -21.51 -36.72 20.93
CA ASP A 635 -20.57 -37.42 20.02
C ASP A 635 -20.02 -36.53 18.90
N ASN A 636 -20.65 -35.37 18.68
CA ASN A 636 -20.22 -34.34 17.73
C ASN A 636 -20.42 -32.94 18.34
N LYS A 637 -19.48 -32.56 19.21
CA LYS A 637 -19.52 -31.33 20.00
C LYS A 637 -19.25 -30.10 19.14
N LEU A 638 -20.25 -29.70 18.37
CA LEU A 638 -20.31 -28.35 17.80
C LEU A 638 -20.88 -27.42 18.86
N THR A 639 -20.06 -26.54 19.42
CA THR A 639 -20.46 -25.56 20.43
C THR A 639 -21.10 -24.34 19.77
N ASP A 640 -22.02 -23.71 20.49
CA ASP A 640 -22.56 -22.37 20.21
C ASP A 640 -23.27 -22.20 18.85
N ARG A 641 -24.00 -23.25 18.43
CA ARG A 641 -24.98 -23.13 17.34
C ARG A 641 -26.23 -22.33 17.74
N GLY A 642 -26.46 -22.16 19.05
CA GLY A 642 -27.45 -21.32 19.71
C GLY A 642 -28.92 -21.73 19.57
N TYR A 643 -29.20 -22.85 18.91
CA TYR A 643 -30.53 -23.47 18.87
C TYR A 643 -30.80 -24.27 20.15
N ILE A 644 -32.08 -24.37 20.51
CA ILE A 644 -32.57 -25.10 21.68
C ILE A 644 -33.56 -26.17 21.23
N ALA A 645 -33.35 -27.40 21.68
CA ALA A 645 -34.31 -28.49 21.63
C ALA A 645 -34.38 -29.18 23.00
N LEU A 646 -35.59 -29.27 23.54
CA LEU A 646 -35.86 -29.82 24.87
C LEU A 646 -37.13 -30.67 24.80
N SER A 647 -37.11 -31.81 25.49
CA SER A 647 -38.33 -32.61 25.67
C SER A 647 -39.19 -32.05 26.78
N GLU A 648 -38.57 -31.69 27.91
CA GLU A 648 -39.27 -31.21 29.10
C GLU A 648 -38.62 -29.96 29.67
N LEU A 649 -39.41 -29.09 30.30
CA LEU A 649 -38.94 -27.95 31.07
C LEU A 649 -39.92 -27.62 32.20
N GLN A 650 -39.46 -27.63 33.46
CA GLN A 650 -40.25 -27.20 34.62
C GLN A 650 -39.48 -26.20 35.48
N VAL A 651 -40.22 -25.35 36.20
CA VAL A 651 -39.67 -24.29 37.05
C VAL A 651 -40.14 -24.48 38.49
N TYR A 652 -39.22 -24.37 39.43
CA TYR A 652 -39.44 -24.58 40.87
C TYR A 652 -38.94 -23.37 41.67
N PRO A 653 -39.44 -23.15 42.90
CA PRO A 653 -38.80 -22.23 43.83
C PRO A 653 -37.33 -22.63 44.06
N GLY A 654 -36.42 -21.65 44.00
CA GLY A 654 -34.99 -21.88 44.16
C GLY A 654 -34.41 -21.23 45.40
N THR A 655 -33.41 -21.86 45.99
CA THR A 655 -32.62 -21.34 47.11
C THR A 655 -31.13 -21.53 46.86
N GLU A 656 -30.31 -20.56 47.24
CA GLU A 656 -28.86 -20.67 47.15
C GLU A 656 -28.34 -21.85 47.98
N ASP A 657 -27.55 -22.70 47.35
CA ASP A 657 -26.76 -23.73 47.99
C ASP A 657 -25.42 -23.11 48.40
N ALA A 658 -25.43 -22.39 49.52
CA ALA A 658 -24.25 -21.67 50.01
C ALA A 658 -23.06 -22.61 50.32
N GLU A 659 -23.32 -23.89 50.59
CA GLU A 659 -22.27 -24.88 50.84
C GLU A 659 -21.53 -25.26 49.57
N ASN A 660 -22.22 -25.41 48.43
CA ASN A 660 -21.59 -25.81 47.17
C ASN A 660 -21.31 -24.64 46.22
N SER A 661 -21.76 -23.43 46.55
CA SER A 661 -21.43 -22.22 45.78
C SER A 661 -19.97 -21.83 45.99
N THR A 662 -19.21 -21.65 44.91
CA THR A 662 -17.80 -21.22 44.96
C THR A 662 -17.66 -19.72 45.22
N ILE A 663 -18.74 -18.94 45.09
CA ILE A 663 -18.81 -17.52 45.42
C ILE A 663 -18.40 -17.22 46.88
N LYS A 664 -18.51 -18.22 47.76
CA LYS A 664 -18.08 -18.14 49.17
C LYS A 664 -16.57 -17.92 49.33
N PHE A 665 -15.77 -18.26 48.32
CA PHE A 665 -14.32 -18.04 48.32
C PHE A 665 -13.93 -16.61 47.98
N VAL A 666 -14.83 -15.85 47.36
CA VAL A 666 -14.63 -14.42 47.10
C VAL A 666 -14.83 -13.64 48.40
N SER A 667 -14.02 -12.64 48.64
CA SER A 667 -14.16 -11.73 49.78
C SER A 667 -15.40 -10.84 49.61
N ALA A 668 -15.97 -10.39 50.74
CA ALA A 668 -17.15 -9.53 50.72
C ALA A 668 -16.88 -8.18 50.02
N GLU A 669 -15.66 -7.66 50.12
CA GLU A 669 -15.24 -6.43 49.46
C GLU A 669 -15.18 -6.60 47.93
N THR A 670 -14.53 -7.66 47.45
CA THR A 670 -14.41 -7.97 46.02
C THR A 670 -15.78 -8.23 45.40
N ARG A 671 -16.67 -8.98 46.07
CA ARG A 671 -18.07 -9.17 45.63
C ARG A 671 -18.83 -7.85 45.52
N LYS A 672 -18.78 -7.02 46.56
CA LYS A 672 -19.48 -5.73 46.60
C LYS A 672 -18.98 -4.78 45.49
N ASN A 673 -17.67 -4.76 45.22
CA ASN A 673 -17.12 -3.95 44.14
C ASN A 673 -17.63 -4.45 42.77
N MET A 674 -17.61 -5.77 42.54
CA MET A 674 -18.13 -6.38 41.31
C MET A 674 -19.62 -6.05 41.08
N GLU A 675 -20.45 -6.22 42.11
CA GLU A 675 -21.88 -5.84 42.08
C GLU A 675 -22.07 -4.35 41.75
N THR A 676 -21.25 -3.48 42.36
CA THR A 676 -21.30 -2.02 42.13
C THR A 676 -20.96 -1.69 40.67
N GLN A 677 -19.90 -2.28 40.11
CA GLN A 677 -19.51 -2.02 38.72
C GLN A 677 -20.48 -2.63 37.70
N LEU A 678 -21.04 -3.82 37.99
CA LEU A 678 -22.10 -4.41 37.17
C LEU A 678 -23.34 -3.52 37.12
N ALA A 679 -23.76 -2.98 38.27
CA ALA A 679 -24.88 -2.04 38.33
C ALA A 679 -24.59 -0.73 37.57
N GLY A 680 -23.38 -0.18 37.71
CA GLY A 680 -22.94 1.00 36.97
C GLY A 680 -22.91 0.78 35.46
N ALA A 681 -22.32 -0.33 35.01
CA ALA A 681 -22.29 -0.73 33.61
C ALA A 681 -23.69 -0.94 33.03
N LYS A 682 -24.58 -1.62 33.76
CA LYS A 682 -25.98 -1.77 33.34
C LYS A 682 -26.67 -0.41 33.18
N ALA A 683 -26.48 0.50 34.13
CA ALA A 683 -27.08 1.83 34.04
C ALA A 683 -26.57 2.63 32.83
N GLU A 684 -25.27 2.56 32.52
CA GLU A 684 -24.71 3.20 31.32
C GLU A 684 -25.19 2.55 30.02
N LEU A 685 -25.29 1.22 29.96
CA LEU A 685 -25.83 0.48 28.82
C LEU A 685 -27.31 0.81 28.58
N ASP A 686 -28.13 0.80 29.63
CA ASP A 686 -29.55 1.18 29.56
C ASP A 686 -29.71 2.64 29.09
N ALA A 687 -28.78 3.53 29.48
CA ALA A 687 -28.72 4.92 29.02
C ALA A 687 -28.07 5.11 27.63
N LYS A 688 -27.45 4.07 27.06
CA LYS A 688 -26.62 4.08 25.84
C LYS A 688 -25.46 5.09 25.88
N LYS A 689 -24.87 5.26 27.07
CA LYS A 689 -23.81 6.24 27.38
C LYS A 689 -22.60 5.59 28.04
N ALA A 690 -22.20 4.42 27.56
CA ALA A 690 -21.00 3.74 28.02
C ALA A 690 -19.77 4.66 27.98
N THR A 691 -18.96 4.62 29.03
CA THR A 691 -17.71 5.36 29.11
C THR A 691 -16.52 4.41 29.16
N GLN A 692 -15.39 4.82 28.59
CA GLN A 692 -14.14 4.04 28.72
C GLN A 692 -13.78 3.81 30.20
N ALA A 693 -14.03 4.81 31.07
CA ALA A 693 -13.80 4.68 32.49
C ALA A 693 -14.65 3.56 33.14
N GLN A 694 -15.92 3.43 32.76
CA GLN A 694 -16.77 2.35 33.27
C GLN A 694 -16.37 0.98 32.72
N ILE A 695 -15.92 0.90 31.46
CA ILE A 695 -15.34 -0.31 30.87
C ILE A 695 -14.11 -0.74 31.67
N ASP A 696 -13.15 0.18 31.86
CA ASP A 696 -11.91 -0.08 32.59
C ASP A 696 -12.17 -0.47 34.05
N ASN A 697 -13.11 0.21 34.72
CA ASN A 697 -13.49 -0.09 36.10
C ASN A 697 -14.17 -1.46 36.24
N LEU A 698 -15.05 -1.82 35.30
CA LEU A 698 -15.70 -3.13 35.31
C LEU A 698 -14.69 -4.23 35.00
N GLN A 699 -13.78 -4.02 34.05
CA GLN A 699 -12.71 -4.96 33.75
C GLN A 699 -11.80 -5.16 34.97
N ALA A 700 -11.41 -4.09 35.66
CA ALA A 700 -10.60 -4.20 36.88
C ALA A 700 -11.33 -4.94 38.02
N ALA A 701 -12.64 -4.71 38.17
CA ALA A 701 -13.46 -5.44 39.13
C ALA A 701 -13.57 -6.93 38.77
N TYR A 702 -13.76 -7.24 37.48
CA TYR A 702 -13.76 -8.60 36.96
C TYR A 702 -12.42 -9.30 37.21
N ASP A 703 -11.31 -8.67 36.86
CA ASP A 703 -9.96 -9.22 37.05
C ASP A 703 -9.72 -9.54 38.52
N LYS A 704 -10.10 -8.62 39.42
CA LYS A 704 -10.00 -8.84 40.87
C LYS A 704 -10.91 -9.96 41.37
N PHE A 705 -12.10 -10.08 40.78
CA PHE A 705 -13.08 -11.10 41.15
C PHE A 705 -12.61 -12.51 40.77
N VAL A 706 -12.02 -12.68 39.58
CA VAL A 706 -11.49 -13.98 39.14
C VAL A 706 -10.19 -14.39 39.83
N GLU A 707 -9.49 -13.47 40.51
CA GLU A 707 -8.37 -13.84 41.41
C GLU A 707 -8.84 -14.69 42.60
N GLU A 708 -10.08 -14.50 43.04
CA GLU A 708 -10.64 -15.15 44.23
C GLU A 708 -11.66 -16.25 43.89
N LEU A 709 -12.35 -16.14 42.76
CA LEU A 709 -13.30 -17.15 42.27
C LEU A 709 -12.58 -18.22 41.42
N PRO A 710 -12.72 -19.53 41.75
CA PRO A 710 -12.27 -20.58 40.85
C PRO A 710 -13.13 -20.61 39.57
N VAL A 711 -12.54 -20.21 38.43
CA VAL A 711 -13.22 -20.16 37.12
C VAL A 711 -12.50 -21.06 36.11
N PRO A 712 -12.84 -22.36 36.03
CA PRO A 712 -12.20 -23.30 35.11
C PRO A 712 -12.20 -22.90 33.63
N SER A 713 -13.24 -22.19 33.18
CA SER A 713 -13.35 -21.78 31.77
C SER A 713 -12.23 -20.85 31.32
N LEU A 714 -11.60 -20.09 32.23
CA LEU A 714 -10.45 -19.23 31.89
C LEU A 714 -9.29 -20.02 31.29
N LEU A 715 -9.06 -21.24 31.78
CA LEU A 715 -8.01 -22.11 31.26
C LEU A 715 -8.38 -22.64 29.88
N THR A 716 -9.62 -23.10 29.70
CA THR A 716 -10.13 -23.54 28.40
C THR A 716 -10.07 -22.44 27.34
N ASP A 717 -10.44 -21.21 27.71
CA ASP A 717 -10.40 -20.04 26.82
C ASP A 717 -8.95 -19.69 26.44
N ALA A 718 -8.02 -19.74 27.39
CA ALA A 718 -6.60 -19.51 27.14
C ALA A 718 -5.99 -20.58 26.21
N ILE A 719 -6.34 -21.86 26.41
CA ILE A 719 -5.92 -22.97 25.54
C ILE A 719 -6.46 -22.78 24.11
N ALA A 720 -7.74 -22.41 23.97
CA ALA A 720 -8.35 -22.17 22.66
C ALA A 720 -7.65 -21.01 21.92
N ALA A 721 -7.36 -19.91 22.62
CA ALA A 721 -6.60 -18.79 22.07
C ALA A 721 -5.17 -19.18 21.65
N ALA A 722 -4.48 -19.98 22.47
CA ALA A 722 -3.14 -20.49 22.18
C ALA A 722 -3.12 -21.39 20.93
N LYS A 723 -4.04 -22.36 20.84
CA LYS A 723 -4.20 -23.21 19.66
C LYS A 723 -4.50 -22.40 18.39
N LYS A 724 -5.33 -21.35 18.52
CA LYS A 724 -5.61 -20.45 17.41
C LYS A 724 -4.35 -19.72 16.95
N ALA A 725 -3.56 -19.15 17.86
CA ALA A 725 -2.31 -18.46 17.53
C ALA A 725 -1.33 -19.37 16.78
N LYS A 726 -1.18 -20.62 17.22
CA LYS A 726 -0.36 -21.63 16.54
C LYS A 726 -0.85 -21.93 15.13
N ASN A 727 -2.16 -22.20 14.99
CA ASN A 727 -2.76 -22.53 13.70
C ASN A 727 -2.66 -21.36 12.71
N ASP A 728 -2.82 -20.13 13.19
CA ASP A 728 -2.66 -18.93 12.36
C ASP A 728 -1.21 -18.80 11.86
N ALA A 729 -0.21 -19.02 12.73
CA ALA A 729 1.20 -19.04 12.35
C ALA A 729 1.51 -20.13 11.31
N LYS A 730 0.96 -21.34 11.50
CA LYS A 730 1.10 -22.45 10.55
C LYS A 730 0.48 -22.13 9.19
N ASN A 731 -0.78 -21.70 9.18
CA ASN A 731 -1.52 -21.41 7.96
C ASN A 731 -0.90 -20.27 7.14
N ALA A 732 -0.23 -19.33 7.81
CA ALA A 732 0.48 -18.23 7.17
C ALA A 732 1.94 -18.58 6.77
N GLY A 733 2.38 -19.82 6.97
CA GLY A 733 3.69 -20.30 6.51
C GLY A 733 4.89 -19.82 7.34
N TYR A 734 4.67 -19.39 8.58
CA TYR A 734 5.73 -18.89 9.47
C TYR A 734 6.55 -19.98 10.16
N ILE A 735 6.13 -21.25 10.09
CA ILE A 735 6.82 -22.36 10.75
C ILE A 735 7.89 -22.93 9.82
N ASP A 736 9.09 -23.09 10.36
CA ASP A 736 10.23 -23.77 9.74
C ASP A 736 10.17 -25.28 10.07
N GLU A 737 9.29 -26.00 9.36
CA GLU A 737 8.98 -27.41 9.66
C GLU A 737 10.18 -28.36 9.46
N ASP A 738 11.13 -28.01 8.59
CA ASP A 738 12.32 -28.82 8.26
C ASP A 738 13.65 -28.22 8.73
N GLY A 739 13.61 -27.03 9.35
CA GLY A 739 14.78 -26.32 9.87
C GLY A 739 15.65 -25.66 8.79
N SER A 740 15.16 -25.55 7.55
CA SER A 740 15.91 -25.01 6.42
C SER A 740 15.77 -23.49 6.23
N LYS A 741 14.77 -22.85 6.85
CA LYS A 741 14.40 -21.45 6.57
C LYS A 741 15.11 -20.43 7.46
N GLY A 742 15.36 -20.75 8.72
CA GLY A 742 16.16 -19.91 9.63
C GLY A 742 15.48 -18.61 10.07
N VAL A 743 16.18 -17.47 9.91
CA VAL A 743 15.78 -16.16 10.45
C VAL A 743 14.40 -15.71 9.92
N GLY A 744 13.52 -15.24 10.80
CA GLY A 744 12.17 -14.79 10.43
C GLY A 744 11.12 -15.90 10.32
N TYR A 745 11.38 -17.04 10.96
CA TYR A 745 10.46 -18.17 11.07
C TYR A 745 10.45 -18.69 12.52
N TYR A 746 9.37 -19.36 12.91
CA TYR A 746 9.31 -20.12 14.16
C TYR A 746 10.00 -21.47 13.97
N SER A 747 10.98 -21.77 14.82
CA SER A 747 11.61 -23.10 14.84
C SER A 747 10.63 -24.15 15.38
N MET A 748 10.87 -25.42 15.05
CA MET A 748 10.12 -26.51 15.67
C MET A 748 10.33 -26.58 17.19
N ASP A 749 11.50 -26.20 17.71
CA ASP A 749 11.70 -26.12 19.17
C ASP A 749 10.73 -25.12 19.83
N ALA A 750 10.47 -23.97 19.20
CA ALA A 750 9.51 -22.99 19.71
C ALA A 750 8.06 -23.50 19.61
N VAL A 751 7.73 -24.22 18.53
CA VAL A 751 6.43 -24.88 18.34
C VAL A 751 6.22 -25.97 19.38
N ASP A 752 7.20 -26.85 19.59
CA ASP A 752 7.14 -27.98 20.52
C ASP A 752 7.06 -27.49 21.97
N ALA A 753 7.81 -26.44 22.33
CA ALA A 753 7.71 -25.82 23.65
C ALA A 753 6.30 -25.22 23.88
N PHE A 754 5.70 -24.63 22.84
CA PHE A 754 4.35 -24.09 22.93
C PHE A 754 3.30 -25.20 23.01
N ASP A 755 3.44 -26.27 22.24
CA ASP A 755 2.57 -27.44 22.28
C ASP A 755 2.66 -28.17 23.62
N ALA A 756 3.85 -28.34 24.18
CA ALA A 756 4.01 -28.91 25.52
C ALA A 756 3.30 -28.07 26.60
N ALA A 757 3.32 -26.74 26.49
CA ALA A 757 2.59 -25.87 27.40
C ALA A 757 1.06 -26.01 27.26
N ILE A 758 0.57 -26.16 26.02
CA ILE A 758 -0.85 -26.42 25.75
C ILE A 758 -1.26 -27.79 26.29
N GLU A 759 -0.50 -28.84 26.03
CA GLU A 759 -0.78 -30.21 26.48
C GLU A 759 -0.77 -30.31 28.02
N ALA A 760 0.19 -29.66 28.69
CA ALA A 760 0.24 -29.59 30.14
C ALA A 760 -1.02 -28.93 30.73
N ALA A 761 -1.48 -27.85 30.11
CA ALA A 761 -2.71 -27.17 30.50
C ALA A 761 -3.97 -28.00 30.22
N GLU A 762 -4.02 -28.75 29.12
CA GLU A 762 -5.13 -29.67 28.81
C GLU A 762 -5.22 -30.85 29.77
N ALA A 763 -4.08 -31.31 30.31
CA ALA A 763 -4.02 -32.37 31.31
C ALA A 763 -4.36 -31.89 32.74
N PHE A 764 -4.49 -30.58 32.96
CA PHE A 764 -4.75 -30.01 34.28
C PHE A 764 -6.22 -30.18 34.69
N ASP A 765 -6.49 -31.05 35.67
CA ASP A 765 -7.82 -31.21 36.25
C ASP A 765 -8.17 -30.00 37.15
N THR A 766 -9.13 -29.21 36.68
CA THR A 766 -9.63 -28.00 37.37
C THR A 766 -10.60 -28.32 38.50
N ASN A 767 -11.07 -29.56 38.63
CA ASN A 767 -12.07 -29.93 39.62
C ASN A 767 -11.53 -29.77 41.06
N GLY A 768 -12.25 -29.00 41.87
CA GLY A 768 -11.87 -28.72 43.26
C GLY A 768 -10.63 -27.84 43.45
N LYS A 769 -10.09 -27.23 42.38
CA LYS A 769 -8.94 -26.33 42.44
C LYS A 769 -9.31 -24.93 42.93
N THR A 770 -8.35 -24.27 43.56
CA THR A 770 -8.47 -22.86 43.97
C THR A 770 -8.33 -21.91 42.79
N ALA A 771 -8.81 -20.67 42.94
CA ALA A 771 -8.63 -19.63 41.93
C ALA A 771 -7.15 -19.38 41.60
N ALA A 772 -6.28 -19.36 42.63
CA ALA A 772 -4.84 -19.18 42.46
C ALA A 772 -4.19 -20.31 41.64
N GLU A 773 -4.58 -21.57 41.85
CA GLU A 773 -4.07 -22.70 41.06
C GLU A 773 -4.49 -22.61 39.59
N ILE A 774 -5.77 -22.30 39.33
CA ILE A 774 -6.29 -22.16 37.95
C ILE A 774 -5.62 -20.98 37.24
N ASN A 775 -5.55 -19.81 37.90
CA ASN A 775 -4.95 -18.62 37.33
C ASN A 775 -3.44 -18.77 37.08
N ALA A 776 -2.74 -19.55 37.91
CA ALA A 776 -1.35 -19.88 37.66
C ALA A 776 -1.19 -20.67 36.35
N GLU A 777 -2.09 -21.62 36.07
CA GLU A 777 -2.06 -22.39 34.82
C GLU A 777 -2.46 -21.53 33.61
N VAL A 778 -3.50 -20.68 33.74
CA VAL A 778 -3.87 -19.68 32.72
C VAL A 778 -2.68 -18.79 32.39
N LYS A 779 -1.95 -18.33 33.41
CA LYS A 779 -0.75 -17.50 33.23
C LYS A 779 0.33 -18.24 32.45
N LYS A 780 0.59 -19.53 32.74
CA LYS A 780 1.57 -20.33 31.98
C LYS A 780 1.22 -20.39 30.49
N VAL A 781 -0.05 -20.63 30.14
CA VAL A 781 -0.50 -20.68 28.74
C VAL A 781 -0.36 -19.31 28.06
N LYS A 782 -0.74 -18.22 28.75
CA LYS A 782 -0.59 -16.85 28.23
C LYS A 782 0.89 -16.48 28.05
N ASP A 783 1.73 -16.77 29.04
CA ASP A 783 3.18 -16.55 28.97
C ASP A 783 3.80 -17.35 27.82
N ALA A 784 3.41 -18.62 27.64
CA ALA A 784 3.85 -19.46 26.53
C ALA A 784 3.38 -18.91 25.17
N THR A 785 2.17 -18.35 25.10
CA THR A 785 1.67 -17.69 23.88
C THR A 785 2.50 -16.47 23.52
N VAL A 786 2.84 -15.62 24.50
CA VAL A 786 3.70 -14.45 24.30
C VAL A 786 5.13 -14.88 23.93
N ALA A 787 5.65 -15.92 24.57
CA ALA A 787 6.95 -16.49 24.24
C ALA A 787 6.97 -17.03 22.80
N PHE A 788 5.92 -17.75 22.38
CA PHE A 788 5.76 -18.22 21.00
C PHE A 788 5.72 -17.05 20.02
N GLN A 789 4.88 -16.04 20.25
CA GLN A 789 4.75 -14.86 19.36
C GLN A 789 6.06 -14.06 19.19
N ASN A 790 6.93 -14.08 20.20
CA ASN A 790 8.24 -13.43 20.16
C ASN A 790 9.40 -14.42 19.90
N GLY A 791 9.08 -15.71 19.71
CA GLY A 791 10.03 -16.82 19.61
C GLY A 791 10.40 -17.17 18.18
N PHE A 792 10.21 -16.25 17.24
CA PHE A 792 10.75 -16.40 15.89
C PHE A 792 12.28 -16.26 15.92
N THR A 793 12.95 -16.98 15.03
CA THR A 793 14.40 -16.97 14.91
C THR A 793 14.90 -15.57 14.54
N LEU A 794 15.71 -14.99 15.42
CA LEU A 794 16.40 -13.72 15.21
C LEU A 794 17.78 -13.97 14.56
N PRO A 795 18.40 -12.93 13.95
CA PRO A 795 19.83 -12.95 13.64
C PRO A 795 20.68 -13.38 14.84
N GLU A 796 21.67 -14.23 14.59
CA GLU A 796 22.54 -14.79 15.63
C GLU A 796 23.50 -13.73 16.18
N VAL A 797 23.61 -13.65 17.51
CA VAL A 797 24.56 -12.75 18.19
C VAL A 797 25.99 -13.12 17.81
N GLY A 798 26.81 -12.12 17.51
CA GLY A 798 28.21 -12.31 17.14
C GLY A 798 28.44 -12.64 15.67
N LYS A 799 27.37 -12.64 14.84
CA LYS A 799 27.45 -12.86 13.40
C LYS A 799 27.23 -11.58 12.62
N TYR A 800 27.60 -11.63 11.34
CA TYR A 800 27.48 -10.53 10.40
C TYR A 800 26.35 -10.82 9.40
N TYR A 801 25.54 -9.79 9.14
CA TYR A 801 24.42 -9.84 8.23
C TYR A 801 24.41 -8.64 7.31
N THR A 802 23.88 -8.83 6.11
CA THR A 802 23.38 -7.71 5.30
C THR A 802 21.91 -7.50 5.64
N LEU A 803 21.53 -6.25 5.90
CA LEU A 803 20.12 -5.84 6.02
C LEU A 803 19.60 -5.55 4.62
N ARG A 804 18.55 -6.25 4.20
CA ARG A 804 18.06 -6.20 2.82
C ARG A 804 16.59 -5.85 2.73
N GLY A 805 16.22 -5.11 1.69
CA GLY A 805 14.82 -4.82 1.42
C GLY A 805 14.07 -6.05 0.94
N PHE A 806 12.80 -6.15 1.33
CA PHE A 806 11.93 -7.29 1.01
C PHE A 806 10.68 -6.86 0.22
N SER A 807 10.70 -5.64 -0.33
CA SER A 807 9.60 -5.08 -1.13
C SER A 807 9.61 -5.65 -2.54
N ASN A 808 8.56 -6.38 -2.87
CA ASN A 808 8.33 -6.83 -4.22
C ASN A 808 7.72 -5.76 -5.14
N LYS A 809 7.52 -4.52 -4.67
CA LYS A 809 7.01 -3.42 -5.50
C LYS A 809 8.04 -3.03 -6.56
N VAL A 810 7.57 -2.77 -7.75
CA VAL A 810 8.27 -2.24 -8.91
C VAL A 810 7.69 -0.85 -9.16
N ASN A 811 8.51 0.13 -9.54
CA ASN A 811 7.93 1.34 -10.11
C ASN A 811 8.81 1.92 -11.21
N ASN A 812 8.19 2.77 -12.01
CA ASN A 812 8.81 3.52 -13.09
C ASN A 812 9.16 4.92 -12.57
N TYR A 813 10.45 5.23 -12.49
CA TYR A 813 10.95 6.42 -11.81
C TYR A 813 11.73 7.39 -12.69
N THR A 814 12.14 6.94 -13.89
CA THR A 814 12.81 7.78 -14.89
C THR A 814 11.82 8.16 -15.99
N SER A 815 12.03 9.30 -16.66
CA SER A 815 11.27 9.67 -17.87
C SER A 815 11.35 8.64 -19.01
N ASP A 816 12.23 7.65 -18.88
CA ASP A 816 12.67 6.73 -19.93
C ASP A 816 12.03 5.33 -19.79
N GLU A 817 10.85 5.22 -19.16
CA GLU A 817 10.03 4.00 -19.06
C GLU A 817 10.65 2.77 -18.35
N SER A 818 11.87 2.86 -17.80
CA SER A 818 12.50 1.72 -17.12
C SER A 818 11.85 1.40 -15.75
N TRP A 819 11.28 0.20 -15.64
CA TRP A 819 10.67 -0.32 -14.42
C TRP A 819 11.71 -1.01 -13.54
N GLN A 820 11.75 -0.65 -12.26
CA GLN A 820 12.72 -1.22 -11.33
C GLN A 820 12.12 -1.65 -10.00
N LEU A 821 12.69 -2.70 -9.39
CA LEU A 821 12.38 -3.11 -8.02
C LEU A 821 12.63 -1.96 -7.04
N THR A 822 11.75 -1.81 -6.07
CA THR A 822 11.87 -0.76 -5.06
C THR A 822 13.01 -1.08 -4.11
N SER A 823 12.99 -2.26 -3.49
CA SER A 823 14.03 -2.67 -2.54
C SER A 823 14.29 -4.17 -2.41
N TYR A 824 13.58 -5.07 -3.10
CA TYR A 824 13.89 -6.51 -2.99
C TYR A 824 15.37 -6.80 -3.27
N MET A 825 16.01 -7.54 -2.35
CA MET A 825 17.46 -7.84 -2.33
C MET A 825 18.41 -6.63 -2.20
N ALA A 826 17.91 -5.40 -2.17
CA ALA A 826 18.74 -4.20 -2.03
C ALA A 826 19.42 -4.13 -0.66
N GLN A 827 20.73 -3.91 -0.63
CA GLN A 827 21.53 -3.92 0.59
C GLN A 827 21.57 -2.54 1.25
N VAL A 828 21.26 -2.46 2.54
CA VAL A 828 21.27 -1.22 3.32
C VAL A 828 22.67 -0.94 3.87
N ARG A 829 23.15 0.29 3.70
CA ARG A 829 24.41 0.78 4.27
C ARG A 829 24.26 2.00 5.16
N SER A 830 25.23 2.17 6.04
CA SER A 830 25.54 3.46 6.67
C SER A 830 26.30 4.33 5.67
N THR A 831 25.86 5.58 5.45
CA THR A 831 26.55 6.51 4.54
C THR A 831 27.68 7.29 5.21
N GLY A 832 27.82 7.17 6.53
CA GLY A 832 28.78 7.89 7.34
C GLY A 832 28.37 7.92 8.81
N ASN A 833 28.95 8.82 9.58
CA ASN A 833 28.79 8.88 11.04
C ASN A 833 27.69 9.84 11.53
N SER A 834 26.89 10.41 10.62
CA SER A 834 25.81 11.33 10.98
C SER A 834 24.83 10.69 11.97
N LEU A 835 24.58 11.38 13.08
CA LEU A 835 23.55 10.98 14.05
C LEU A 835 22.13 11.06 13.48
N GLU A 836 21.89 11.93 12.50
CA GLU A 836 20.57 12.12 11.87
C GLU A 836 20.56 11.52 10.47
N GLY A 837 19.55 10.68 10.17
CA GLY A 837 19.50 9.94 8.91
C GLY A 837 20.73 9.04 8.74
N GLY A 838 21.34 9.09 7.55
CA GLY A 838 22.64 8.45 7.32
C GLY A 838 22.58 7.00 6.84
N LEU A 839 21.44 6.57 6.30
CA LEU A 839 21.28 5.26 5.67
C LEU A 839 20.82 5.39 4.23
N MET A 840 21.31 4.52 3.38
CA MET A 840 20.91 4.35 1.98
C MET A 840 20.85 2.87 1.65
N MET A 841 20.27 2.51 0.52
CA MET A 841 20.35 1.16 -0.02
C MET A 841 20.95 1.13 -1.43
N THR A 842 21.54 0.00 -1.80
CA THR A 842 22.03 -0.24 -3.15
C THR A 842 21.29 -1.43 -3.73
N ARG A 843 20.74 -1.25 -4.93
CA ARG A 843 19.99 -2.31 -5.61
C ARG A 843 20.94 -3.31 -6.26
N PRO A 844 20.51 -4.59 -6.34
CA PRO A 844 21.23 -5.56 -7.15
C PRO A 844 21.13 -5.21 -8.64
N ASP A 845 22.11 -5.69 -9.41
CA ASP A 845 22.02 -5.74 -10.86
C ASP A 845 20.83 -6.61 -11.28
N GLY A 846 20.19 -6.27 -12.39
CA GLY A 846 18.94 -6.89 -12.85
C GLY A 846 17.68 -6.34 -12.19
N ALA A 847 17.79 -5.51 -11.15
CA ALA A 847 16.63 -4.89 -10.50
C ALA A 847 15.84 -3.95 -11.44
N ASN A 848 16.47 -3.46 -12.52
CA ASN A 848 15.88 -2.60 -13.56
C ASN A 848 15.40 -3.37 -14.79
N THR A 849 15.52 -4.70 -14.82
CA THR A 849 15.08 -5.56 -15.94
C THR A 849 13.87 -6.41 -15.57
N VAL A 850 13.14 -6.03 -14.51
CA VAL A 850 12.01 -6.80 -13.96
C VAL A 850 10.67 -6.45 -14.60
N GLU A 851 10.67 -5.62 -15.65
CA GLU A 851 9.44 -5.18 -16.31
C GLU A 851 8.60 -6.35 -16.81
N SER A 852 9.22 -7.36 -17.40
CA SER A 852 8.54 -8.56 -17.91
C SER A 852 7.98 -9.45 -16.79
N LEU A 853 8.57 -9.39 -15.60
CA LEU A 853 8.16 -10.18 -14.43
C LEU A 853 7.10 -9.48 -13.59
N LYS A 854 6.99 -8.16 -13.73
CA LYS A 854 6.02 -7.41 -12.94
C LYS A 854 4.63 -7.75 -13.43
N ASN A 855 3.80 -8.03 -12.46
CA ASN A 855 2.38 -8.18 -12.67
C ASN A 855 1.77 -6.76 -12.62
N ASP A 856 0.55 -6.53 -13.12
CA ASP A 856 0.07 -5.15 -13.39
C ASP A 856 -0.24 -4.26 -12.13
N GLN A 857 0.16 -4.68 -10.92
CA GLN A 857 0.18 -3.94 -9.63
C GLN A 857 1.56 -3.33 -9.46
N ASN A 858 2.43 -3.56 -10.45
CA ASN A 858 3.84 -3.32 -10.37
C ASN A 858 4.38 -3.99 -9.12
N VAL A 859 4.09 -5.28 -8.95
CA VAL A 859 4.85 -6.12 -8.03
C VAL A 859 5.44 -7.27 -8.82
N VAL A 860 6.47 -7.90 -8.30
CA VAL A 860 6.96 -9.19 -8.82
C VAL A 860 6.60 -10.29 -7.85
N GLU A 861 6.41 -11.49 -8.35
CA GLU A 861 6.43 -12.66 -7.49
C GLU A 861 7.87 -12.89 -7.03
N ILE A 862 8.07 -13.05 -5.73
CA ILE A 862 9.38 -13.43 -5.18
C ILE A 862 9.48 -14.94 -5.32
N ASN A 863 10.35 -15.39 -6.22
CA ASN A 863 10.59 -16.80 -6.53
C ASN A 863 12.05 -17.00 -6.96
N GLU A 864 12.42 -18.27 -7.19
CA GLU A 864 13.79 -18.65 -7.59
C GLU A 864 14.22 -18.01 -8.93
N GLU A 865 13.29 -17.75 -9.85
CA GLU A 865 13.59 -17.10 -11.14
C GLU A 865 14.00 -15.63 -10.93
N LEU A 866 13.26 -14.88 -10.11
CA LEU A 866 13.63 -13.52 -9.75
C LEU A 866 14.98 -13.51 -9.02
N ASP A 867 15.18 -14.42 -8.06
CA ASP A 867 16.45 -14.49 -7.32
C ASP A 867 17.64 -14.78 -8.24
N ALA A 868 17.47 -15.66 -9.24
CA ALA A 868 18.51 -15.98 -10.21
C ALA A 868 18.86 -14.81 -11.16
N MET A 869 17.95 -13.85 -11.34
CA MET A 869 18.18 -12.65 -12.16
C MET A 869 18.91 -11.54 -11.41
N LEU A 870 18.92 -11.58 -10.07
CA LEU A 870 19.48 -10.53 -9.25
C LEU A 870 20.89 -10.91 -8.80
N SER A 871 21.82 -9.98 -8.96
CA SER A 871 23.19 -10.15 -8.47
C SER A 871 23.65 -8.91 -7.70
N ASP A 872 24.35 -9.13 -6.60
CA ASP A 872 24.86 -8.03 -5.79
C ASP A 872 25.92 -7.24 -6.58
N THR A 873 25.70 -5.94 -6.73
CA THR A 873 26.68 -5.00 -7.34
C THR A 873 27.81 -4.64 -6.38
N ILE A 874 27.61 -4.90 -5.09
CA ILE A 874 28.53 -4.57 -4.00
C ILE A 874 28.75 -5.83 -3.16
N ASP A 875 30.01 -6.17 -2.96
CA ASP A 875 30.42 -7.17 -1.99
C ASP A 875 30.53 -6.55 -0.59
N ALA A 876 29.63 -6.92 0.31
CA ALA A 876 29.61 -6.40 1.68
C ALA A 876 30.84 -6.82 2.52
N THR A 877 31.59 -7.85 2.11
CA THR A 877 32.80 -8.29 2.81
C THR A 877 34.00 -7.36 2.57
N THR A 878 33.97 -6.62 1.47
CA THR A 878 34.96 -5.58 1.15
C THR A 878 34.41 -4.18 1.47
N HIS A 879 33.13 -3.94 1.19
CA HIS A 879 32.42 -2.69 1.49
C HIS A 879 31.69 -2.76 2.83
N LEU A 880 32.45 -2.72 3.92
CA LEU A 880 31.95 -2.94 5.28
C LEU A 880 30.84 -1.98 5.75
N SER A 881 30.59 -0.87 5.05
CA SER A 881 29.45 0.01 5.34
C SER A 881 28.09 -0.65 5.06
N TYR A 882 28.03 -1.71 4.26
CA TYR A 882 26.82 -2.54 4.03
C TYR A 882 26.65 -3.65 5.05
N LEU A 883 27.65 -3.84 5.91
CA LEU A 883 27.71 -4.96 6.83
C LEU A 883 27.28 -4.57 8.24
N TRP A 884 26.43 -5.40 8.84
CA TRP A 884 25.85 -5.18 10.16
C TRP A 884 26.21 -6.33 11.09
N TYR A 885 26.86 -6.00 12.20
CA TYR A 885 27.18 -6.93 13.27
C TYR A 885 26.06 -6.94 14.30
N VAL A 886 25.62 -8.14 14.69
CA VAL A 886 24.56 -8.33 15.70
C VAL A 886 25.21 -8.42 17.07
N GLU A 887 25.14 -7.34 17.84
CA GLU A 887 25.69 -7.31 19.21
C GLU A 887 24.75 -7.93 20.24
N LYS A 888 23.45 -7.83 19.99
CA LYS A 888 22.40 -8.33 20.89
C LYS A 888 21.18 -8.74 20.08
N ALA A 889 20.58 -9.89 20.42
CA ALA A 889 19.34 -10.38 19.83
C ALA A 889 18.55 -11.19 20.86
N GLU A 890 17.44 -10.64 21.34
CA GLU A 890 16.55 -11.33 22.29
C GLU A 890 15.15 -10.70 22.27
N ALA A 891 14.12 -11.49 22.57
CA ALA A 891 12.74 -11.01 22.76
C ALA A 891 12.22 -10.09 21.64
N GLY A 892 12.48 -10.44 20.37
CA GLY A 892 12.05 -9.66 19.21
C GLY A 892 12.82 -8.35 18.98
N LYS A 893 13.96 -8.14 19.65
CA LYS A 893 14.79 -6.94 19.50
C LYS A 893 16.21 -7.25 19.08
N LEU A 894 16.84 -6.29 18.41
CA LEU A 894 18.23 -6.35 17.95
C LEU A 894 19.03 -5.10 18.32
N THR A 895 20.34 -5.27 18.48
CA THR A 895 21.33 -4.18 18.39
C THR A 895 22.22 -4.44 17.20
N LEU A 896 22.21 -3.51 16.23
CA LEU A 896 22.96 -3.62 14.98
C LEU A 896 24.04 -2.55 14.93
N ARG A 897 25.30 -2.97 14.87
CA ARG A 897 26.45 -2.08 14.69
C ARG A 897 26.99 -2.20 13.27
N ASN A 898 27.14 -1.07 12.59
CA ASN A 898 27.70 -1.03 11.25
C ASN A 898 29.21 -1.27 11.31
N VAL A 899 29.72 -2.21 10.50
CA VAL A 899 31.13 -2.61 10.55
C VAL A 899 32.04 -1.54 9.93
N GLY A 900 31.59 -0.80 8.92
CA GLY A 900 32.40 0.22 8.24
C GLY A 900 32.50 1.56 8.98
N THR A 901 31.49 1.92 9.77
CA THR A 901 31.45 3.23 10.45
C THR A 901 31.50 3.15 11.98
N GLY A 902 31.29 1.97 12.55
CA GLY A 902 31.20 1.74 14.00
C GLY A 902 29.89 2.23 14.62
N MET A 903 28.98 2.82 13.84
CA MET A 903 27.72 3.40 14.32
C MET A 903 26.64 2.34 14.52
N TYR A 904 25.77 2.55 15.50
CA TYR A 904 24.56 1.76 15.71
C TYR A 904 23.39 2.30 14.91
N LEU A 905 22.59 1.41 14.31
CA LEU A 905 21.27 1.79 13.82
C LEU A 905 20.37 2.11 15.03
N ALA A 906 19.75 3.29 15.06
CA ALA A 906 19.02 3.76 16.24
C ALA A 906 17.67 4.41 15.91
N PRO A 907 16.59 4.07 16.63
CA PRO A 907 15.32 4.78 16.53
C PRO A 907 15.44 6.20 17.12
N LYS A 908 14.90 7.21 16.44
CA LYS A 908 14.89 8.60 16.92
C LYS A 908 13.50 9.20 16.89
N ALA A 909 12.67 8.85 17.86
CA ALA A 909 11.29 9.37 17.99
C ALA A 909 10.51 9.30 16.66
N GLY A 910 10.50 8.13 16.04
CA GLY A 910 9.83 7.88 14.76
C GLY A 910 10.62 8.30 13.52
N ALA A 911 11.87 8.76 13.66
CA ALA A 911 12.79 9.06 12.56
C ALA A 911 13.96 8.05 12.46
N ILE A 912 14.59 8.01 11.29
CA ILE A 912 15.82 7.25 11.04
C ILE A 912 16.99 7.97 11.71
N GLY A 913 17.77 7.23 12.49
CA GLY A 913 18.99 7.77 13.07
C GLY A 913 20.09 6.74 13.26
N GLN A 914 21.25 7.26 13.63
CA GLN A 914 22.37 6.46 14.11
C GLN A 914 22.80 6.93 15.50
N SER A 915 23.49 6.07 16.23
CA SER A 915 23.99 6.32 17.57
C SER A 915 25.44 5.84 17.72
N VAL A 916 26.19 6.51 18.59
CA VAL A 916 27.54 6.07 19.01
C VAL A 916 27.47 5.08 20.17
N GLU A 917 26.32 5.04 20.87
CA GLU A 917 25.99 4.07 21.91
C GLU A 917 25.02 3.02 21.36
N ALA A 918 25.10 1.79 21.90
CA ALA A 918 24.22 0.70 21.53
C ALA A 918 22.73 1.10 21.63
N ALA A 919 21.97 0.80 20.59
CA ALA A 919 20.54 1.10 20.50
C ALA A 919 19.75 -0.16 20.11
N GLU A 920 18.66 -0.43 20.84
CA GLU A 920 17.76 -1.53 20.51
C GLU A 920 16.73 -1.11 19.46
N ILE A 921 16.48 -2.01 18.51
CA ILE A 921 15.44 -1.90 17.50
C ILE A 921 14.46 -3.05 17.69
N SER A 922 13.17 -2.74 17.73
CA SER A 922 12.13 -3.77 17.81
C SER A 922 11.76 -4.26 16.41
N LEU A 923 11.67 -5.58 16.26
CA LEU A 923 11.21 -6.23 15.05
C LEU A 923 9.76 -6.67 15.19
N SER A 924 9.01 -6.54 14.10
CA SER A 924 7.71 -7.18 13.94
C SER A 924 7.76 -8.09 12.73
N LEU A 925 7.37 -9.35 12.92
CA LEU A 925 7.21 -10.27 11.80
C LEU A 925 6.01 -9.82 10.94
N VAL A 926 6.24 -9.62 9.64
CA VAL A 926 5.23 -9.08 8.70
C VAL A 926 4.88 -10.05 7.58
N LYS A 927 5.80 -10.95 7.24
CA LYS A 927 5.60 -12.10 6.34
C LYS A 927 6.71 -13.12 6.62
N PRO A 928 6.59 -14.37 6.14
CA PRO A 928 7.64 -15.37 6.37
C PRO A 928 9.01 -14.85 5.90
N GLY A 929 10.01 -14.89 6.78
CA GLY A 929 11.36 -14.36 6.55
C GLY A 929 11.51 -12.83 6.58
N GLY A 930 10.41 -12.08 6.76
CA GLY A 930 10.37 -10.63 6.64
C GLY A 930 9.93 -9.90 7.91
N PHE A 931 10.60 -8.78 8.19
CA PHE A 931 10.39 -7.93 9.36
C PHE A 931 10.07 -6.49 8.98
N ALA A 932 9.28 -5.81 9.82
CA ALA A 932 9.27 -4.36 9.93
C ALA A 932 10.13 -3.94 11.13
N LEU A 933 10.98 -2.92 10.94
CA LEU A 933 11.86 -2.37 11.98
C LEU A 933 11.20 -1.11 12.55
N SER A 934 10.82 -1.14 13.84
CA SER A 934 10.25 0.03 14.51
C SER A 934 11.32 1.10 14.76
N LEU A 935 10.97 2.34 14.44
CA LEU A 935 11.73 3.55 14.71
C LEU A 935 11.16 4.35 15.89
N GLY A 936 10.22 3.75 16.63
CA GLY A 936 9.49 4.35 17.74
C GLY A 936 8.35 5.27 17.31
N LYS A 937 7.71 5.90 18.30
CA LYS A 937 6.60 6.84 18.08
C LYS A 937 7.10 8.22 17.67
N ASN A 938 6.41 8.81 16.69
CA ASN A 938 6.59 10.21 16.32
C ASN A 938 5.93 11.16 17.33
N GLU A 939 6.04 12.48 17.10
CA GLU A 939 5.49 13.53 17.96
C GLU A 939 3.96 13.42 18.19
N ASN A 940 3.24 12.74 17.29
CA ASN A 940 1.80 12.52 17.40
C ASN A 940 1.44 11.19 18.11
N GLY A 941 2.42 10.46 18.63
CA GLY A 941 2.23 9.17 19.30
C GLY A 941 2.01 7.99 18.35
N ALA A 942 2.15 8.18 17.03
CA ALA A 942 2.03 7.11 16.05
C ALA A 942 3.37 6.41 15.84
N GLU A 943 3.36 5.07 15.90
CA GLU A 943 4.52 4.23 15.62
C GLU A 943 5.01 4.45 14.17
N GLN A 944 6.31 4.42 13.94
CA GLN A 944 6.91 4.54 12.61
C GLN A 944 7.85 3.38 12.33
N TYR A 945 7.98 3.01 11.06
CA TYR A 945 8.81 1.90 10.60
C TYR A 945 9.77 2.35 9.51
N LEU A 946 10.95 1.72 9.45
CA LEU A 946 11.92 1.93 8.36
C LEU A 946 11.29 1.55 7.02
N ASN A 947 11.33 2.44 6.02
CA ASN A 947 10.65 2.27 4.75
C ASN A 947 11.53 2.68 3.56
N ALA A 948 11.46 1.92 2.47
CA ALA A 948 12.25 2.13 1.26
C ALA A 948 11.70 3.23 0.33
N LEU A 949 12.58 4.09 -0.17
CA LEU A 949 12.29 5.02 -1.26
C LEU A 949 12.80 4.51 -2.61
N SER A 950 12.23 5.08 -3.64
CA SER A 950 12.54 4.82 -5.05
C SER A 950 13.94 5.20 -5.50
N ASN A 951 14.56 6.16 -4.82
CA ASN A 951 15.82 6.78 -5.21
C ASN A 951 16.99 6.28 -4.37
N ASN A 952 16.96 5.00 -3.96
CA ASN A 952 17.93 4.39 -3.02
C ASN A 952 17.89 4.97 -1.59
N GLY A 953 17.04 5.97 -1.33
CA GLY A 953 16.86 6.56 -0.02
C GLY A 953 15.99 5.71 0.91
N LEU A 954 16.01 6.07 2.19
CA LEU A 954 15.16 5.49 3.23
C LEU A 954 14.32 6.60 3.88
N THR A 955 13.11 6.25 4.28
CA THR A 955 12.17 7.13 4.99
C THR A 955 11.49 6.37 6.13
N THR A 956 10.57 7.03 6.81
CA THR A 956 9.70 6.43 7.81
C THR A 956 8.26 6.37 7.32
N TRP A 957 7.53 5.32 7.71
CA TRP A 957 6.11 5.17 7.39
C TRP A 957 5.33 4.59 8.57
N GLY A 958 4.07 5.00 8.74
CA GLY A 958 3.25 4.58 9.87
C GLY A 958 2.62 3.20 9.73
N ASP A 959 2.63 2.63 8.51
CA ASP A 959 2.08 1.30 8.25
C ASP A 959 3.20 0.25 8.17
N LYS A 960 3.16 -0.71 9.11
CA LYS A 960 4.08 -1.85 9.13
C LYS A 960 3.83 -2.85 8.01
N GLY A 961 2.60 -2.88 7.45
CA GLY A 961 2.20 -3.78 6.38
C GLY A 961 2.53 -3.27 4.98
N ASP A 962 3.06 -2.05 4.85
CA ASP A 962 3.52 -1.57 3.55
C ASP A 962 4.74 -2.39 3.10
N ALA A 963 4.71 -2.91 1.86
CA ALA A 963 5.79 -3.73 1.34
C ALA A 963 7.18 -3.05 1.38
N ASN A 964 7.24 -1.73 1.29
CA ASN A 964 8.49 -0.96 1.40
C ASN A 964 9.01 -0.90 2.84
N SER A 965 8.19 -1.21 3.84
CA SER A 965 8.57 -1.36 5.25
C SER A 965 9.10 -2.76 5.57
N HIS A 966 9.15 -3.67 4.61
CA HIS A 966 9.56 -5.05 4.84
C HIS A 966 11.05 -5.25 4.54
N TRP A 967 11.75 -5.92 5.46
CA TRP A 967 13.18 -6.14 5.45
C TRP A 967 13.51 -7.58 5.84
N PHE A 968 14.65 -8.10 5.41
CA PHE A 968 15.16 -9.38 5.85
C PHE A 968 16.67 -9.32 6.11
N PHE A 969 17.17 -10.30 6.84
CA PHE A 969 18.60 -10.41 7.17
C PHE A 969 19.19 -11.59 6.41
N LYS A 970 20.21 -11.35 5.60
CA LYS A 970 20.97 -12.39 4.91
C LYS A 970 22.32 -12.55 5.60
N GLY A 971 22.55 -13.71 6.20
CA GLY A 971 23.82 -14.07 6.86
C GLY A 971 24.95 -14.20 5.86
N LEU A 972 26.18 -14.06 6.34
CA LEU A 972 27.39 -14.32 5.56
C LEU A 972 27.89 -15.74 5.74
N ASP A 973 28.20 -16.38 4.62
CA ASP A 973 28.81 -17.71 4.58
C ASP A 973 30.35 -17.66 4.69
N ALA A 974 30.95 -16.48 4.51
CA ALA A 974 32.40 -16.26 4.51
C ALA A 974 32.85 -15.41 5.70
N ASP A 975 34.07 -15.68 6.20
CA ASP A 975 34.73 -14.83 7.20
C ASP A 975 35.03 -13.45 6.59
N VAL A 976 34.84 -12.39 7.38
CA VAL A 976 35.21 -11.03 6.99
C VAL A 976 36.72 -10.90 7.12
N ALA A 977 37.42 -10.49 6.06
CA ALA A 977 38.85 -10.21 6.05
C ALA A 977 39.17 -9.13 5.01
N THR A 978 39.38 -7.88 5.46
CA THR A 978 39.76 -6.77 4.57
C THR A 978 40.75 -5.82 5.22
N SER A 979 41.74 -5.35 4.46
CA SER A 979 42.71 -4.33 4.88
C SER A 979 42.32 -2.91 4.47
N SER A 980 41.22 -2.75 3.72
CA SER A 980 40.85 -1.50 3.07
C SER A 980 39.42 -1.07 3.40
N ALA A 981 39.24 0.24 3.58
CA ALA A 981 37.97 0.91 3.75
C ALA A 981 37.58 1.61 2.45
N TYR A 982 36.36 1.40 1.97
CA TYR A 982 35.82 2.13 0.83
C TYR A 982 34.94 3.28 1.30
N TRP A 983 35.34 4.52 1.00
CA TRP A 983 34.64 5.72 1.45
C TRP A 983 34.21 6.62 0.29
N PRO A 984 32.98 7.16 0.27
CA PRO A 984 32.50 8.00 -0.83
C PRO A 984 33.26 9.33 -0.92
N VAL A 985 33.67 9.71 -2.14
CA VAL A 985 34.46 10.91 -2.44
C VAL A 985 34.04 11.53 -3.78
N ALA A 986 34.35 12.82 -4.00
CA ALA A 986 34.24 13.44 -5.33
C ALA A 986 35.54 13.29 -6.15
N ALA A 987 35.44 12.85 -7.41
CA ALA A 987 36.57 12.77 -8.36
C ALA A 987 37.20 14.12 -8.63
N GLU A 988 38.54 14.16 -8.71
CA GLU A 988 39.33 15.31 -9.17
C GLU A 988 39.06 16.61 -8.39
N LYS A 989 38.41 16.51 -7.23
CA LYS A 989 38.05 17.63 -6.36
C LYS A 989 38.78 17.53 -5.04
N TYR A 990 39.25 18.67 -4.55
CA TYR A 990 39.66 18.82 -3.15
C TYR A 990 38.43 18.82 -2.23
N GLN A 991 38.49 18.02 -1.18
CA GLN A 991 37.47 17.93 -0.13
C GLN A 991 38.12 17.73 1.24
N ILE A 992 37.42 18.08 2.31
CA ILE A 992 37.89 17.81 3.68
C ILE A 992 37.21 16.53 4.14
N LEU A 993 38.00 15.54 4.53
CA LEU A 993 37.52 14.28 5.12
C LEU A 993 37.92 14.23 6.59
N THR A 994 36.97 13.77 7.41
CA THR A 994 37.22 13.35 8.80
C THR A 994 36.63 11.95 8.94
N LEU A 995 37.49 10.94 9.07
CA LEU A 995 37.08 9.53 9.04
C LEU A 995 37.03 8.94 10.45
N PRO A 996 36.14 7.98 10.71
CA PRO A 996 36.02 7.37 12.04
C PRO A 996 37.15 6.36 12.32
N PHE A 997 37.94 5.95 11.32
CA PHE A 997 39.05 5.01 11.46
C PHE A 997 40.38 5.69 11.08
N GLY A 998 41.49 5.12 11.53
CA GLY A 998 42.82 5.56 11.12
C GLY A 998 43.17 5.09 9.71
N VAL A 999 43.83 5.94 8.94
CA VAL A 999 44.27 5.66 7.56
C VAL A 999 45.78 5.48 7.55
N ALA A 1000 46.25 4.36 7.01
CA ALA A 1000 47.69 4.13 6.82
C ALA A 1000 48.28 5.20 5.88
N ALA A 1001 49.57 5.49 6.00
CA ALA A 1001 50.27 6.45 5.15
C ALA A 1001 49.90 6.16 3.67
N PRO A 1002 49.20 7.08 2.99
CA PRO A 1002 48.52 6.72 1.75
C PRO A 1002 49.55 6.35 0.67
N SER A 1003 49.58 5.08 0.27
CA SER A 1003 50.27 4.55 -0.92
C SER A 1003 49.63 5.03 -2.24
N MET A 1004 49.01 6.20 -2.22
CA MET A 1004 48.11 6.69 -3.26
C MET A 1004 48.92 7.43 -4.32
N GLY A 1005 49.04 6.81 -5.50
CA GLY A 1005 49.52 7.51 -6.69
C GLY A 1005 48.51 8.56 -7.17
N GLU A 1006 48.94 9.48 -8.04
CA GLU A 1006 48.06 10.51 -8.63
C GLU A 1006 46.77 9.92 -9.25
N GLU A 1007 46.80 8.65 -9.65
CA GLU A 1007 45.69 7.92 -10.25
C GLU A 1007 44.56 7.57 -9.25
N TYR A 1008 44.87 7.35 -7.97
CA TYR A 1008 43.89 6.92 -6.94
C TYR A 1008 43.44 8.06 -6.02
N GLY A 1009 44.26 9.11 -5.90
CA GLY A 1009 43.97 10.33 -5.13
C GLY A 1009 45.15 10.71 -4.23
N VAL A 1010 45.10 11.87 -3.58
CA VAL A 1010 46.20 12.33 -2.71
C VAL A 1010 45.65 13.02 -1.46
N ALA A 1011 46.16 12.64 -0.30
CA ALA A 1011 45.84 13.27 0.98
C ALA A 1011 46.90 14.31 1.36
N TYR A 1012 46.44 15.44 1.92
CA TYR A 1012 47.25 16.60 2.24
C TYR A 1012 46.95 17.16 3.64
N LYS A 1013 47.99 17.71 4.26
CA LYS A 1013 47.92 18.65 5.39
C LYS A 1013 48.08 20.09 4.91
N VAL A 1014 47.43 21.03 5.59
CA VAL A 1014 47.65 22.47 5.34
C VAL A 1014 48.92 22.91 6.04
N VAL A 1015 49.81 23.59 5.30
CA VAL A 1015 51.08 24.12 5.79
C VAL A 1015 50.96 25.60 6.15
N GLY A 1016 50.15 26.35 5.42
CA GLY A 1016 49.95 27.78 5.65
C GLY A 1016 49.27 28.48 4.47
N VAL A 1017 49.34 29.81 4.43
CA VAL A 1017 48.81 30.65 3.35
C VAL A 1017 49.91 31.57 2.81
N THR A 1018 49.98 31.76 1.49
CA THR A 1018 50.96 32.64 0.83
C THR A 1018 50.59 34.13 0.91
N GLU A 1019 51.50 35.02 0.48
CA GLU A 1019 51.20 36.45 0.33
C GLU A 1019 50.12 36.72 -0.73
N GLU A 1020 50.08 35.92 -1.79
CA GLU A 1020 49.08 35.96 -2.88
C GLU A 1020 47.76 35.26 -2.51
N ASN A 1021 47.54 34.93 -1.23
CA ASN A 1021 46.33 34.33 -0.71
C ASN A 1021 46.03 32.92 -1.27
N LYS A 1022 47.04 32.06 -1.36
CA LYS A 1022 46.86 30.63 -1.68
C LYS A 1022 47.08 29.76 -0.45
N LEU A 1023 46.25 28.74 -0.25
CA LEU A 1023 46.43 27.70 0.76
C LEU A 1023 47.50 26.71 0.27
N VAL A 1024 48.58 26.54 1.02
CA VAL A 1024 49.68 25.63 0.69
C VAL A 1024 49.47 24.28 1.35
N LEU A 1025 49.58 23.20 0.56
CA LEU A 1025 49.30 21.83 0.95
C LEU A 1025 50.55 20.97 0.85
N ALA A 1026 50.83 20.15 1.87
CA ALA A 1026 51.88 19.13 1.82
C ALA A 1026 51.24 17.74 1.85
N GLN A 1027 51.69 16.86 0.96
CA GLN A 1027 51.21 15.48 0.90
C GLN A 1027 51.58 14.69 2.17
N TYR A 1028 50.68 13.83 2.63
CA TYR A 1028 51.01 12.77 3.57
C TYR A 1028 51.79 11.67 2.82
N ALA A 1029 53.09 11.56 3.06
CA ALA A 1029 53.97 10.60 2.37
C ALA A 1029 54.26 9.34 3.22
N ASP A 1030 54.74 9.52 4.45
CA ASP A 1030 55.18 8.42 5.34
C ASP A 1030 54.50 8.46 6.73
N GLU A 1031 53.39 9.19 6.86
CA GLU A 1031 52.70 9.45 8.13
C GLU A 1031 51.25 8.98 8.05
N ASN A 1032 50.85 8.11 8.98
CA ASN A 1032 49.46 7.66 9.13
C ASN A 1032 48.57 8.83 9.59
N ILE A 1033 47.32 8.84 9.14
CA ILE A 1033 46.31 9.80 9.59
C ILE A 1033 45.49 9.13 10.69
N GLU A 1034 45.47 9.73 11.88
CA GLU A 1034 44.73 9.17 13.01
C GLU A 1034 43.21 9.24 12.82
N ALA A 1035 42.47 8.30 13.42
CA ALA A 1035 41.02 8.36 13.49
C ALA A 1035 40.53 9.72 14.06
N GLY A 1036 39.50 10.29 13.43
CA GLY A 1036 38.92 11.59 13.77
C GLY A 1036 39.76 12.81 13.35
N MET A 1037 40.94 12.62 12.74
CA MET A 1037 41.78 13.72 12.28
C MET A 1037 41.32 14.23 10.90
N PRO A 1038 41.08 15.56 10.73
CA PRO A 1038 40.72 16.13 9.45
C PRO A 1038 41.92 16.22 8.50
N PHE A 1039 41.70 15.96 7.21
CA PHE A 1039 42.69 16.16 6.15
C PHE A 1039 42.03 16.61 4.85
N ILE A 1040 42.81 17.22 3.94
CA ILE A 1040 42.34 17.55 2.59
C ILE A 1040 42.64 16.37 1.68
N TYR A 1041 41.63 15.85 1.00
CA TYR A 1041 41.75 14.78 0.02
C TYR A 1041 41.41 15.30 -1.38
N LYS A 1042 42.29 15.06 -2.35
CA LYS A 1042 42.00 15.24 -3.77
C LYS A 1042 41.73 13.87 -4.39
N GLY A 1043 40.48 13.59 -4.78
CA GLY A 1043 40.14 12.30 -5.38
C GLY A 1043 40.79 12.10 -6.76
N GLY A 1044 41.26 10.88 -7.06
CA GLY A 1044 41.73 10.49 -8.40
C GLY A 1044 40.61 9.88 -9.28
N LEU A 1045 40.99 9.05 -10.26
CA LEU A 1045 40.10 8.29 -11.15
C LEU A 1045 39.56 7.04 -10.41
N ALA A 1046 38.63 7.23 -9.49
CA ALA A 1046 38.04 6.12 -8.76
C ALA A 1046 37.05 5.29 -9.60
N THR A 1047 36.81 4.04 -9.20
CA THR A 1047 35.77 3.17 -9.78
C THR A 1047 34.37 3.66 -9.39
N ASN A 1048 33.47 3.75 -10.37
CA ASN A 1048 32.05 4.00 -10.13
C ASN A 1048 31.43 2.76 -9.47
N LEU A 1049 30.92 2.92 -8.25
CA LEU A 1049 30.14 1.91 -7.54
C LEU A 1049 28.87 2.61 -7.03
N ASP A 1050 27.68 2.14 -7.42
CA ASP A 1050 26.40 2.74 -6.99
C ASP A 1050 26.24 4.24 -7.35
N ALA A 1051 26.61 4.62 -8.58
CA ALA A 1051 26.60 6.01 -9.09
C ALA A 1051 27.43 7.03 -8.26
N SER A 1052 28.20 6.55 -7.27
CA SER A 1052 29.09 7.32 -6.40
C SER A 1052 30.53 6.85 -6.58
N MET A 1053 31.50 7.75 -6.41
CA MET A 1053 32.91 7.37 -6.46
C MET A 1053 33.40 7.04 -5.05
N PHE A 1054 34.14 5.95 -4.89
CA PHE A 1054 34.70 5.53 -3.60
C PHE A 1054 36.23 5.56 -3.65
N ALA A 1055 36.84 6.16 -2.64
CA ALA A 1055 38.28 6.02 -2.38
C ALA A 1055 38.52 4.79 -1.51
N GLU A 1056 39.58 4.06 -1.84
CA GLU A 1056 40.08 2.95 -1.03
C GLU A 1056 41.13 3.48 -0.04
N PHE A 1057 40.89 3.32 1.25
CA PHE A 1057 41.81 3.72 2.31
C PHE A 1057 42.29 2.48 3.07
N GLU A 1058 43.60 2.21 3.06
CA GLU A 1058 44.17 1.17 3.92
C GLU A 1058 44.00 1.56 5.40
N TYR A 1059 43.54 0.61 6.23
CA TYR A 1059 43.41 0.85 7.66
C TYR A 1059 44.79 0.95 8.32
N ALA A 1060 45.00 1.99 9.14
CA ALA A 1060 46.22 2.12 9.94
C ALA A 1060 46.41 0.99 10.96
N ASP A 1061 45.31 0.36 11.39
CA ASP A 1061 45.28 -0.75 12.35
C ASP A 1061 45.52 -2.13 11.68
N GLY A 1062 45.59 -2.20 10.35
CA GLY A 1062 45.75 -3.45 9.59
C GLY A 1062 44.42 -4.13 9.21
N GLU A 1063 44.44 -5.44 9.00
CA GLU A 1063 43.29 -6.22 8.51
C GLU A 1063 42.15 -6.34 9.54
N ILE A 1064 40.92 -6.10 9.07
CA ILE A 1064 39.68 -6.32 9.80
C ILE A 1064 39.24 -7.77 9.62
N SER A 1065 39.45 -8.57 10.67
CA SER A 1065 38.87 -9.92 10.80
C SER A 1065 37.78 -10.01 11.88
N ALA A 1066 37.63 -8.98 12.69
CA ALA A 1066 36.54 -8.79 13.64
C ALA A 1066 36.25 -7.29 13.83
N ILE A 1067 35.00 -6.92 14.14
CA ILE A 1067 34.60 -5.52 14.32
C ILE A 1067 35.40 -4.79 15.42
N ASP A 1068 35.88 -5.52 16.44
CA ASP A 1068 36.71 -4.97 17.53
C ASP A 1068 38.16 -4.69 17.12
N ASN A 1069 38.61 -5.16 15.94
CA ASN A 1069 39.97 -4.92 15.46
C ASN A 1069 40.18 -3.48 14.97
N VAL A 1070 39.09 -2.74 14.69
CA VAL A 1070 39.15 -1.35 14.24
C VAL A 1070 38.80 -0.42 15.38
N LYS A 1071 39.67 0.55 15.64
CA LYS A 1071 39.35 1.60 16.62
C LYS A 1071 38.60 2.73 15.93
N PHE A 1072 37.32 2.83 16.25
CA PHE A 1072 36.49 3.94 15.79
C PHE A 1072 36.63 5.16 16.73
N ALA A 1073 36.81 6.33 16.14
CA ALA A 1073 36.60 7.62 16.76
C ALA A 1073 35.19 8.13 16.45
N PHE A 1074 34.58 8.82 17.41
CA PHE A 1074 33.29 9.49 17.23
C PHE A 1074 33.38 11.01 17.50
N GLU A 1075 34.55 11.46 17.96
CA GLU A 1075 34.87 12.87 18.14
C GLU A 1075 35.91 13.30 17.09
N ALA A 1076 35.71 14.48 16.52
CA ALA A 1076 36.63 15.07 15.56
C ALA A 1076 37.76 15.84 16.27
N LYS A 1077 38.94 15.84 15.66
CA LYS A 1077 40.11 16.59 16.12
C LYS A 1077 40.28 17.91 15.36
N GLU A 1078 41.16 18.76 15.89
CA GLU A 1078 41.73 19.91 15.19
C GLU A 1078 43.19 19.60 14.86
N ALA A 1079 43.58 19.76 13.61
CA ALA A 1079 44.94 19.51 13.16
C ALA A 1079 45.27 20.28 11.88
N ASN A 1080 46.51 20.73 11.74
CA ASN A 1080 47.06 21.28 10.50
C ASN A 1080 46.12 22.33 9.87
N GLY A 1081 45.66 23.31 10.66
CA GLY A 1081 44.78 24.37 10.17
C GLY A 1081 43.39 23.91 9.71
N LEU A 1082 42.93 22.73 10.16
CA LEU A 1082 41.61 22.17 9.89
C LEU A 1082 40.92 21.78 11.20
N VAL A 1083 39.61 22.01 11.26
CA VAL A 1083 38.74 21.52 12.34
C VAL A 1083 37.76 20.52 11.75
N GLY A 1084 37.83 19.27 12.21
CA GLY A 1084 36.96 18.20 11.72
C GLY A 1084 35.54 18.27 12.28
N GLN A 1085 34.62 17.57 11.61
CA GLN A 1085 33.27 17.26 12.06
C GLN A 1085 33.00 15.79 11.71
N LEU A 1086 32.60 14.98 12.70
CA LEU A 1086 32.50 13.52 12.53
C LEU A 1086 31.06 13.02 12.64
N CYS A 1087 30.45 13.05 13.83
CA CYS A 1087 29.09 12.53 14.04
C CYS A 1087 27.98 13.60 13.98
N GLY A 1088 28.32 14.86 14.27
CA GLY A 1088 27.38 15.98 14.31
C GLY A 1088 27.50 16.92 13.11
N SER A 1089 26.62 17.92 13.08
CA SER A 1089 26.83 19.11 12.27
C SER A 1089 27.14 20.30 13.16
N LYS A 1090 28.00 21.21 12.70
CA LYS A 1090 28.34 22.45 13.40
C LYS A 1090 28.01 23.64 12.51
N LYS A 1091 27.30 24.62 13.08
CA LYS A 1091 27.04 25.90 12.42
C LYS A 1091 28.20 26.87 12.69
N VAL A 1092 28.98 27.17 11.65
CA VAL A 1092 30.24 27.95 11.74
C VAL A 1092 30.02 29.35 11.16
N GLY A 1093 30.31 30.39 11.96
CA GLY A 1093 30.18 31.81 11.55
C GLY A 1093 31.23 32.25 10.53
N ALA A 1094 31.20 33.52 10.13
CA ALA A 1094 32.15 34.08 9.14
C ALA A 1094 33.61 34.03 9.63
N GLY A 1095 34.57 34.09 8.70
CA GLY A 1095 36.01 34.12 9.00
C GLY A 1095 36.71 32.76 8.87
N TYR A 1096 35.99 31.73 8.44
CA TYR A 1096 36.49 30.39 8.12
C TYR A 1096 36.24 30.08 6.65
N ALA A 1097 36.80 28.98 6.16
CA ALA A 1097 36.47 28.46 4.84
C ALA A 1097 36.16 26.96 4.89
N TYR A 1098 35.46 26.45 3.91
CA TYR A 1098 35.26 25.01 3.68
C TYR A 1098 35.43 24.72 2.20
N LEU A 1099 35.54 23.44 1.84
CA LEU A 1099 35.67 23.04 0.44
C LEU A 1099 34.30 22.65 -0.12
N GLN A 1100 33.91 23.28 -1.23
CA GLN A 1100 32.71 22.97 -1.99
C GLN A 1100 33.06 22.80 -3.47
N ASN A 1101 32.75 21.64 -4.04
CA ASN A 1101 33.04 21.32 -5.44
C ASN A 1101 34.51 21.56 -5.84
N GLY A 1102 35.44 21.26 -4.94
CA GLY A 1102 36.89 21.42 -5.14
C GLY A 1102 37.46 22.81 -4.82
N ASN A 1103 36.61 23.80 -4.52
CA ASN A 1103 37.05 25.18 -4.29
C ASN A 1103 36.83 25.60 -2.83
N ALA A 1104 37.69 26.50 -2.34
CA ALA A 1104 37.48 27.14 -1.05
C ALA A 1104 36.31 28.13 -1.11
N VAL A 1105 35.44 28.08 -0.10
CA VAL A 1105 34.28 28.95 0.05
C VAL A 1105 34.25 29.50 1.48
N ALA A 1106 34.01 30.80 1.64
CA ALA A 1106 33.89 31.42 2.96
C ALA A 1106 32.62 30.96 3.67
N THR A 1107 32.72 30.78 4.98
CA THR A 1107 31.54 30.65 5.84
C THR A 1107 30.80 31.99 5.94
N SER A 1108 29.47 31.92 6.09
CA SER A 1108 28.63 33.13 6.12
C SER A 1108 28.52 33.71 7.54
N ALA A 1109 28.20 35.00 7.62
CA ALA A 1109 27.93 35.66 8.91
C ALA A 1109 26.70 35.09 9.63
N GLU A 1110 25.74 34.55 8.89
CA GLU A 1110 24.55 33.90 9.44
C GLU A 1110 24.82 32.46 9.92
N GLY A 1111 26.03 31.97 9.65
CA GLY A 1111 26.53 30.63 9.97
C GLY A 1111 26.29 29.62 8.84
N THR A 1112 27.34 28.88 8.49
CA THR A 1112 27.33 27.78 7.52
C THR A 1112 27.31 26.45 8.25
N ASN A 1113 26.42 25.53 7.86
CA ASN A 1113 26.38 24.17 8.42
C ASN A 1113 27.49 23.32 7.80
N ILE A 1114 28.41 22.84 8.63
CA ILE A 1114 29.42 21.85 8.27
C ILE A 1114 28.91 20.49 8.76
N GLY A 1115 28.74 19.56 7.82
CA GLY A 1115 28.17 18.23 8.09
C GLY A 1115 29.18 17.22 8.64
N ALA A 1116 28.65 16.05 9.00
CA ALA A 1116 29.40 14.87 9.41
C ALA A 1116 30.47 14.44 8.38
N ASN A 1117 31.49 13.75 8.87
CA ASN A 1117 32.65 13.26 8.11
C ASN A 1117 33.42 14.30 7.28
N SER A 1118 33.30 15.59 7.62
CA SER A 1118 33.92 16.70 6.89
C SER A 1118 34.67 17.63 7.85
N GLY A 1119 34.87 18.89 7.49
CA GLY A 1119 35.53 19.87 8.33
C GLY A 1119 35.58 21.26 7.69
N TYR A 1120 36.27 22.17 8.35
CA TYR A 1120 36.49 23.54 7.87
C TYR A 1120 37.93 23.99 8.12
N ILE A 1121 38.39 24.90 7.28
CA ILE A 1121 39.72 25.50 7.31
C ILE A 1121 39.73 26.61 8.34
N PHE A 1122 40.71 26.52 9.22
CA PHE A 1122 41.09 27.49 10.24
C PHE A 1122 42.55 27.83 10.00
N VAL A 1123 42.83 28.93 9.30
CA VAL A 1123 44.19 29.48 9.22
C VAL A 1123 44.20 30.77 10.03
N PRO A 1124 44.90 30.81 11.18
CA PRO A 1124 45.00 32.03 11.97
C PRO A 1124 45.66 33.14 11.17
N ASP A 1125 45.14 34.37 11.27
CA ASP A 1125 45.72 35.59 10.67
C ASP A 1125 47.12 35.96 11.25
N THR A 1126 47.60 35.16 12.22
CA THR A 1126 48.91 35.27 12.89
C THR A 1126 49.90 34.20 12.43
N ALA A 1127 49.50 33.28 11.54
CA ALA A 1127 50.41 32.30 10.96
C ALA A 1127 51.38 33.01 10.00
N ASP A 1128 52.68 32.71 10.12
CA ASP A 1128 53.68 33.21 9.18
C ASP A 1128 53.30 32.83 7.75
N LYS A 1129 53.42 33.79 6.83
CA LYS A 1129 53.19 33.53 5.40
C LYS A 1129 54.26 32.56 4.90
N VAL A 1130 53.81 31.54 4.18
CA VAL A 1130 54.69 30.51 3.59
C VAL A 1130 54.85 30.77 2.09
N THR A 1131 55.93 30.27 1.49
CA THR A 1131 56.08 30.24 0.03
C THR A 1131 55.41 28.99 -0.56
N GLU A 1132 55.09 29.00 -1.86
CA GLU A 1132 54.51 27.81 -2.53
C GLU A 1132 55.43 26.58 -2.43
N ASP A 1133 56.76 26.78 -2.42
CA ASP A 1133 57.78 25.72 -2.27
C ASP A 1133 57.74 24.98 -0.92
N ALA A 1134 56.96 25.48 0.05
CA ALA A 1134 56.76 24.81 1.34
C ALA A 1134 55.78 23.61 1.26
N GLY A 1135 55.12 23.42 0.12
CA GLY A 1135 54.17 22.33 -0.12
C GLY A 1135 54.33 21.70 -1.51
N THR A 1136 53.46 20.74 -1.80
CA THR A 1136 53.41 20.02 -3.08
C THR A 1136 52.18 20.39 -3.92
N ALA A 1137 51.21 21.09 -3.35
CA ALA A 1137 50.03 21.60 -4.05
C ALA A 1137 49.50 22.90 -3.42
N THR A 1138 48.65 23.64 -4.14
CA THR A 1138 48.01 24.86 -3.63
C THR A 1138 46.53 24.95 -4.01
N ILE A 1139 45.71 25.59 -3.17
CA ILE A 1139 44.33 25.99 -3.48
C ILE A 1139 44.25 27.53 -3.45
N ASP A 1140 43.78 28.15 -4.53
CA ASP A 1140 43.59 29.60 -4.60
C ASP A 1140 42.38 30.03 -3.74
N LEU A 1141 42.60 30.96 -2.79
CA LEU A 1141 41.53 31.53 -1.97
C LEU A 1141 40.95 32.80 -2.59
N GLY A 1142 41.54 33.34 -3.65
CA GLY A 1142 41.09 34.56 -4.33
C GLY A 1142 40.97 35.74 -3.36
N LYS A 1143 39.75 36.27 -3.19
CA LYS A 1143 39.45 37.38 -2.26
C LYS A 1143 38.97 36.93 -0.88
N LEU A 1144 38.96 35.63 -0.59
CA LEU A 1144 38.50 35.09 0.68
C LEU A 1144 39.46 35.51 1.80
N VAL A 1145 38.90 36.03 2.90
CA VAL A 1145 39.67 36.37 4.10
C VAL A 1145 39.31 35.35 5.18
N ILE A 1146 40.28 34.50 5.54
CA ILE A 1146 40.19 33.54 6.64
C ILE A 1146 40.93 34.17 7.82
N ASN A 1147 40.20 34.54 8.87
CA ASN A 1147 40.76 35.27 10.01
C ASN A 1147 40.29 34.73 11.37
N SER A 1148 39.53 33.63 11.37
CA SER A 1148 39.15 32.88 12.56
C SER A 1148 38.36 33.66 13.62
N ILE A 1149 37.56 34.64 13.20
CA ILE A 1149 36.71 35.42 14.13
C ILE A 1149 35.39 34.68 14.36
N GLU A 1150 35.22 34.01 15.50
CA GLU A 1150 33.90 33.51 15.91
C GLU A 1150 32.96 34.68 16.21
N GLN A 1151 31.99 34.93 15.32
CA GLN A 1151 31.01 36.01 15.50
C GLN A 1151 29.91 35.67 16.53
N ASN A 1152 29.93 34.46 17.11
CA ASN A 1152 28.81 33.88 17.85
C ASN A 1152 28.95 33.88 19.38
N ASP A 1153 30.06 34.31 19.95
CA ASP A 1153 30.10 34.60 21.39
C ASP A 1153 29.53 36.01 21.62
N VAL A 1154 28.28 36.08 22.07
CA VAL A 1154 27.64 37.32 22.51
C VAL A 1154 28.36 37.80 23.78
N VAL A 1155 29.47 38.50 23.60
CA VAL A 1155 30.09 39.25 24.68
C VAL A 1155 29.25 40.51 24.90
N VAL A 1156 28.57 40.58 26.04
CA VAL A 1156 27.82 41.77 26.45
C VAL A 1156 28.80 42.92 26.65
N LEU A 1157 28.84 43.86 25.71
CA LEU A 1157 29.67 45.05 25.82
C LEU A 1157 29.11 46.01 26.89
N PRO A 1158 29.97 46.69 27.66
CA PRO A 1158 29.54 47.73 28.60
C PRO A 1158 28.75 48.84 27.89
N THR A 1159 27.87 49.54 28.62
CA THR A 1159 27.00 50.60 28.07
C THR A 1159 27.78 51.70 27.33
N THR A 1160 29.00 51.99 27.78
CA THR A 1160 29.97 52.83 27.07
C THR A 1160 31.31 52.12 26.91
N VAL A 1161 31.90 52.22 25.72
CA VAL A 1161 33.11 51.53 25.31
C VAL A 1161 34.12 52.49 24.68
N ASN A 1162 35.38 52.10 24.72
CA ASN A 1162 36.43 52.68 23.89
C ASN A 1162 36.54 51.87 22.60
N VAL A 1163 36.83 52.53 21.49
CA VAL A 1163 37.09 51.91 20.20
C VAL A 1163 38.52 52.20 19.82
N TYR A 1164 39.30 51.16 19.57
CA TYR A 1164 40.66 51.26 19.07
C TYR A 1164 40.74 50.71 17.65
N SER A 1165 41.65 51.25 16.83
CA SER A 1165 42.11 50.55 15.64
C SER A 1165 42.83 49.26 16.04
N LEU A 1166 43.00 48.33 15.12
CA LEU A 1166 43.75 47.09 15.36
C LEU A 1166 45.18 47.34 15.91
N ASN A 1167 45.80 48.45 15.53
CA ASN A 1167 47.15 48.85 15.98
C ASN A 1167 47.18 49.52 17.37
N GLY A 1168 46.07 49.47 18.13
CA GLY A 1168 45.98 50.03 19.49
C GLY A 1168 45.74 51.54 19.56
N THR A 1169 45.60 52.25 18.43
CA THR A 1169 45.24 53.68 18.44
C THR A 1169 43.80 53.88 18.90
N LEU A 1170 43.58 54.68 19.93
CA LEU A 1170 42.24 55.03 20.41
C LEU A 1170 41.53 55.92 19.38
N LEU A 1171 40.46 55.41 18.78
CA LEU A 1171 39.66 56.12 17.78
C LEU A 1171 38.44 56.82 18.39
N ARG A 1172 37.82 56.20 19.41
CA ARG A 1172 36.68 56.78 20.13
C ARG A 1172 36.76 56.43 21.60
N LYS A 1173 36.45 57.40 22.47
CA LYS A 1173 36.51 57.22 23.93
C LYS A 1173 35.12 57.33 24.55
N ASN A 1174 34.76 56.41 25.44
CA ASN A 1174 33.51 56.41 26.22
C ASN A 1174 32.24 56.62 25.39
N VAL A 1175 32.16 56.01 24.20
CA VAL A 1175 30.96 56.09 23.34
C VAL A 1175 29.97 54.99 23.69
N LYS A 1176 28.67 55.24 23.50
CA LYS A 1176 27.66 54.18 23.67
C LYS A 1176 27.99 52.99 22.77
N ALA A 1177 27.95 51.77 23.30
CA ALA A 1177 28.31 50.57 22.55
C ALA A 1177 27.54 50.43 21.23
N THR A 1178 26.25 50.82 21.22
CA THR A 1178 25.38 50.81 20.04
C THR A 1178 25.87 51.72 18.90
N ASN A 1179 26.66 52.75 19.21
CA ASN A 1179 27.13 53.75 18.25
C ASN A 1179 28.64 53.66 18.03
N ALA A 1180 29.30 52.69 18.68
CA ALA A 1180 30.75 52.61 18.73
C ALA A 1180 31.37 52.45 17.33
N THR A 1181 30.73 51.66 16.48
CA THR A 1181 31.18 51.37 15.13
C THR A 1181 30.56 52.26 14.05
N GLN A 1182 29.55 53.07 14.38
CA GLN A 1182 28.76 53.80 13.41
C GLN A 1182 29.60 54.86 12.67
N GLY A 1183 29.67 54.76 11.34
CA GLY A 1183 30.42 55.69 10.48
C GLY A 1183 31.94 55.50 10.51
N LEU A 1184 32.46 54.42 11.11
CA LEU A 1184 33.85 54.02 10.90
C LEU A 1184 33.99 53.37 9.51
N PRO A 1185 35.11 53.57 8.80
CA PRO A 1185 35.40 52.84 7.58
C PRO A 1185 35.36 51.32 7.80
N ALA A 1186 35.01 50.56 6.76
CA ALA A 1186 35.02 49.10 6.79
C ALA A 1186 36.40 48.59 7.26
N GLY A 1187 36.41 47.70 8.26
CA GLY A 1187 37.64 47.24 8.90
C GLY A 1187 37.40 46.64 10.30
N ILE A 1188 38.45 46.10 10.91
CA ILE A 1188 38.39 45.48 12.25
C ILE A 1188 38.83 46.49 13.32
N TYR A 1189 38.02 46.62 14.36
CA TYR A 1189 38.27 47.52 15.48
C TYR A 1189 38.18 46.76 16.81
N VAL A 1190 38.89 47.24 17.83
CA VAL A 1190 38.75 46.72 19.20
C VAL A 1190 37.74 47.60 19.93
N VAL A 1191 36.51 47.13 20.09
CA VAL A 1191 35.41 47.81 20.76
C VAL A 1191 35.21 47.17 22.13
N GLY A 1192 35.48 47.91 23.21
CA GLY A 1192 35.30 47.41 24.57
C GLY A 1192 36.10 46.12 24.86
N ASN A 1193 37.33 46.05 24.34
CA ASN A 1193 38.24 44.90 24.39
C ASN A 1193 37.85 43.69 23.51
N GLN A 1194 36.85 43.80 22.64
CA GLN A 1194 36.47 42.76 21.69
C GLN A 1194 36.76 43.18 20.24
N LYS A 1195 37.26 42.27 19.40
CA LYS A 1195 37.45 42.53 17.97
C LYS A 1195 36.08 42.54 17.28
N VAL A 1196 35.72 43.64 16.65
CA VAL A 1196 34.45 43.83 15.94
C VAL A 1196 34.74 44.22 14.49
N LEU A 1197 34.18 43.47 13.56
CA LEU A 1197 34.19 43.81 12.14
C LEU A 1197 33.12 44.87 11.85
N VAL A 1198 33.55 45.99 11.28
CA VAL A 1198 32.67 47.04 10.74
C VAL A 1198 32.59 46.85 9.24
N LYS A 1199 31.37 46.71 8.72
CA LYS A 1199 31.08 46.48 7.29
C LYS A 1199 30.90 47.78 6.53
#